data_AF-A0AA37HVI9-F1
#
_entry.id   AF-A0AA37HVI9-F1
#
_cell.length_a   1.000
_cell.length_b   1.000
_cell.length_c   1.000
_cell.angle_alpha   90.00
_cell.angle_beta   90.00
_cell.angle_gamma   90.00
#
_symmetry.space_group_name_H-M   'P 1'
#
loop_
_entity.id
_entity.type
_entity.pdbx_description
1 polymer ?
#
loop_
_entity_poly.entity_id
_entity_poly.type
_entity_poly.pdbx_seq_one_letter_code
_entity_poly.pdbx_strand_id
1 'polypeptide(L)'
;MKKTNRTSLLLGLMALSPITALAQNWPAAQPEAKAGARWWWLGSAVDTTNLKWNIEQYASHGIGTLEITPIYGVQGNEANDIPYLSDRWMDMLKFTQAIGKENKVEIDMTTGTGWPFGGPWVPLEESASKSVFIVKAISEKKIKNMDLSPAEKDADRCKLLKVMAYDTKGNVVDLSYGITVNGNKYLLNAKLPQKDNWKIYALYNRYGIMKVKRPAPGGEGLVVDHFNKKAVEHYLTHISDAFKRTQTPYPHTFFNDSYEVAEGDWTPELLTEFEKRRGYKLENYLPQLQNDKTANQKTDKTAQQVIMDYRETMSEMLLHNFTQTWANWAHQHGAIVRNQAHGSPANLIDQYATVDIPEIEGFGLSDFGIKGLRKDEGKTRKNDSDLSMLKYAPSAAHITGKNLTSSETFTWLTEHFRTSLSQMKPDLDLMFVSGVNRMFFHGTAYSPKDAEWPGWKFYASVDMSPTNTIWRDAPFLMKYIQRSQSFLQWGKPDNDFLVYLPIRDMWSKNLDKKFMQFAIHNMGQRAPEFIKDVLAIDAQGFDCDYISEKYILSTQFVNGMLQTEGGTRYKGLILTSANTLMSEEVKKHIANLKAQGANIIIGTEASDMSKAAKAEEIKSKLKLKMIRRSNDNGYHYFIANLTPNNVNEYAALAVPFKNAMWFNPMNGERYAADIKDGKIKVNLSSGESMILETFTKTTPKLIQDIKALGLRKDTPYDKTGKLLRGGWTLHFQNSIPELDNAYFIDDIKTWENINDSTKNLMGTGVYETKLKLTAKDLQGSDTWAINLGDVRESARVYINDEFVGCAWSVPYVLTFTNKLKVGTNKIRIEVTNLPANHIAQMDRDGVKWRKMKDINIVDINYKRTTYADWKPVPSGLNSNILLYKVK
;
A
#
# COMPACT_ATOMS: atom_id res chain seq x y z
N MET A 1 -57.99 -42.23 4.01
CA MET A 1 -58.10 -40.80 4.35
C MET A 1 -56.73 -40.16 4.18
N LYS A 2 -56.52 -39.46 3.06
CA LYS A 2 -55.24 -38.84 2.67
C LYS A 2 -55.54 -37.49 2.02
N LYS A 3 -54.61 -36.55 2.26
CA LYS A 3 -54.39 -35.24 1.64
C LYS A 3 -55.33 -34.10 2.01
N THR A 4 -54.72 -33.03 2.53
CA THR A 4 -55.03 -31.66 2.10
C THR A 4 -53.74 -30.83 2.10
N ASN A 5 -53.45 -30.29 0.92
CA ASN A 5 -52.46 -29.26 0.63
C ASN A 5 -52.86 -27.93 1.29
N ARG A 6 -51.87 -27.13 1.72
CA ARG A 6 -52.01 -25.67 1.71
C ARG A 6 -50.78 -25.04 1.06
N THR A 7 -51.09 -24.32 0.01
CA THR A 7 -50.25 -23.54 -0.89
C THR A 7 -49.75 -22.28 -0.17
N SER A 8 -48.44 -22.02 -0.21
CA SER A 8 -47.87 -20.72 0.16
C SER A 8 -47.54 -19.95 -1.12
N LEU A 9 -48.22 -18.82 -1.32
CA LEU A 9 -47.96 -17.84 -2.37
C LEU A 9 -46.61 -17.16 -2.09
N LEU A 10 -45.63 -17.34 -2.96
CA LEU A 10 -44.51 -16.41 -3.09
C LEU A 10 -44.93 -15.28 -4.03
N LEU A 11 -45.10 -14.06 -3.52
CA LEU A 11 -45.06 -12.86 -4.35
C LEU A 11 -43.60 -12.55 -4.69
N GLY A 12 -43.16 -12.92 -5.89
CA GLY A 12 -41.95 -12.39 -6.50
C GLY A 12 -42.22 -11.00 -7.06
N LEU A 13 -41.78 -9.95 -6.37
CA LEU A 13 -41.61 -8.64 -6.98
C LEU A 13 -40.27 -8.64 -7.74
N MET A 14 -40.29 -9.09 -9.00
CA MET A 14 -39.26 -8.70 -9.97
C MET A 14 -39.49 -7.24 -10.33
N ALA A 15 -38.70 -6.34 -9.74
CA ALA A 15 -38.53 -5.00 -10.27
C ALA A 15 -37.73 -5.09 -11.58
N LEU A 16 -38.43 -5.32 -12.69
CA LEU A 16 -37.93 -5.06 -14.04
C LEU A 16 -37.87 -3.53 -14.21
N SER A 17 -36.83 -2.89 -13.67
CA SER A 17 -36.49 -1.54 -14.10
C SER A 17 -35.93 -1.62 -15.51
N PRO A 18 -36.52 -0.94 -16.52
CA PRO A 18 -35.90 -0.87 -17.83
C PRO A 18 -34.56 -0.15 -17.67
N ILE A 19 -33.47 -0.84 -18.02
CA ILE A 19 -32.12 -0.28 -18.07
C ILE A 19 -32.09 0.75 -19.20
N THR A 20 -32.50 1.98 -18.92
CA THR A 20 -32.18 3.11 -19.79
C THR A 20 -30.76 3.52 -19.51
N ALA A 21 -29.81 3.05 -20.33
CA ALA A 21 -28.46 3.60 -20.34
C ALA A 21 -28.56 5.11 -20.63
N LEU A 22 -28.23 5.93 -19.64
CA LEU A 22 -28.13 7.39 -19.69
C LEU A 22 -26.66 7.77 -19.55
N ALA A 23 -26.28 8.97 -20.00
CA ALA A 23 -24.94 9.47 -19.74
C ALA A 23 -24.76 9.61 -18.23
N GLN A 24 -23.98 8.72 -17.64
CA GLN A 24 -23.85 8.60 -16.20
C GLN A 24 -23.10 9.81 -15.63
N ASN A 25 -23.59 10.36 -14.51
CA ASN A 25 -22.80 11.24 -13.65
C ASN A 25 -21.75 10.43 -12.90
N TRP A 26 -20.78 11.06 -12.25
CA TRP A 26 -19.80 10.36 -11.40
C TRP A 26 -20.45 9.23 -10.56
N PRO A 27 -19.83 8.02 -10.45
CA PRO A 27 -20.30 6.98 -9.56
C PRO A 27 -20.56 7.53 -8.16
N ALA A 28 -21.59 7.04 -7.48
CA ALA A 28 -21.89 7.50 -6.13
C ALA A 28 -20.68 7.21 -5.22
N ALA A 29 -20.05 8.27 -4.73
CA ALA A 29 -18.87 8.13 -3.88
C ALA A 29 -19.30 7.61 -2.50
N GLN A 30 -18.95 6.35 -2.23
CA GLN A 30 -19.09 5.77 -0.90
C GLN A 30 -18.03 6.36 0.05
N PRO A 31 -18.23 6.33 1.38
CA PRO A 31 -17.22 6.78 2.34
C PRO A 31 -15.82 6.18 2.11
N GLU A 32 -15.76 4.91 1.72
CA GLU A 32 -14.54 4.14 1.41
C GLU A 32 -13.82 4.65 0.16
N ALA A 33 -14.48 5.43 -0.69
CA ALA A 33 -13.84 6.09 -1.82
C ALA A 33 -13.00 7.30 -1.37
N LYS A 34 -13.18 7.83 -0.16
CA LYS A 34 -12.28 8.88 0.35
C LYS A 34 -10.92 8.31 0.74
N ALA A 35 -9.94 9.18 0.93
CA ALA A 35 -8.63 8.78 1.43
C ALA A 35 -8.70 8.37 2.91
N GLY A 36 -8.00 7.31 3.30
CA GLY A 36 -7.70 6.99 4.68
C GLY A 36 -6.38 7.60 5.14
N ALA A 37 -6.12 7.64 6.45
CA ALA A 37 -4.79 7.94 6.98
C ALA A 37 -4.48 7.09 8.22
N ARG A 38 -3.24 6.59 8.30
CA ARG A 38 -2.71 6.05 9.55
C ARG A 38 -2.46 7.21 10.51
N TRP A 39 -3.05 7.13 11.70
CA TRP A 39 -3.11 8.18 12.70
C TRP A 39 -2.30 7.81 13.94
N TRP A 40 -1.08 8.35 14.02
CA TRP A 40 -0.12 8.00 15.07
C TRP A 40 -0.50 8.66 16.39
N TRP A 41 -0.86 7.83 17.37
CA TRP A 41 -1.15 8.27 18.74
C TRP A 41 0.13 8.16 19.58
N LEU A 42 0.93 9.22 19.57
CA LEU A 42 2.17 9.31 20.35
C LEU A 42 1.86 9.33 21.85
N GLY A 43 2.32 8.29 22.57
CA GLY A 43 2.07 8.11 24.01
C GLY A 43 0.61 7.80 24.33
N SER A 44 -0.22 7.65 23.30
CA SER A 44 -1.67 7.83 23.39
C SER A 44 -2.08 9.07 24.18
N ALA A 45 -1.26 10.13 24.18
CA ALA A 45 -1.47 11.32 24.98
C ALA A 45 -2.50 12.25 24.33
N VAL A 46 -3.73 11.73 24.19
CA VAL A 46 -4.86 12.36 23.52
C VAL A 46 -5.87 12.90 24.54
N ASP A 47 -6.64 13.89 24.13
CA ASP A 47 -7.75 14.44 24.91
C ASP A 47 -8.96 14.72 24.00
N THR A 48 -10.16 14.79 24.58
CA THR A 48 -11.41 14.91 23.84
C THR A 48 -11.49 16.20 23.01
N THR A 49 -10.92 17.30 23.49
CA THR A 49 -10.98 18.60 22.81
C THR A 49 -10.17 18.56 21.52
N ASN A 50 -8.93 18.09 21.61
CA ASN A 50 -8.03 18.01 20.48
C ASN A 50 -8.39 16.85 19.54
N LEU A 51 -8.90 15.72 20.04
CA LEU A 51 -9.45 14.65 19.20
C LEU A 51 -10.58 15.17 18.32
N LYS A 52 -11.53 15.93 18.90
CA LYS A 52 -12.63 16.51 18.15
C LYS A 52 -12.15 17.47 17.08
N TRP A 53 -11.26 18.40 17.44
CA TRP A 53 -10.70 19.35 16.47
C TRP A 53 -9.98 18.63 15.32
N ASN A 54 -9.12 17.64 15.62
CA ASN A 54 -8.39 16.89 14.61
C ASN A 54 -9.37 16.20 13.63
N ILE A 55 -10.37 15.47 14.13
CA ILE A 55 -11.35 14.78 13.28
C ILE A 55 -12.13 15.78 12.41
N GLU A 56 -12.56 16.91 12.94
CA GLU A 56 -13.23 17.97 12.16
C GLU A 56 -12.32 18.53 11.05
N GLN A 57 -11.02 18.70 11.33
CA GLN A 57 -10.04 19.09 10.30
C GLN A 57 -9.92 18.02 9.22
N TYR A 58 -9.67 16.76 9.59
CA TYR A 58 -9.51 15.67 8.62
C TYR A 58 -10.78 15.48 7.77
N ALA A 59 -11.96 15.49 8.41
CA ALA A 59 -13.25 15.35 7.73
C ALA A 59 -13.51 16.47 6.71
N SER A 60 -13.29 17.73 7.12
CA SER A 60 -13.49 18.89 6.24
C SER A 60 -12.55 18.93 5.04
N HIS A 61 -11.39 18.26 5.13
CA HIS A 61 -10.40 18.19 4.05
C HIS A 61 -10.56 16.95 3.16
N GLY A 62 -11.45 16.02 3.50
CA GLY A 62 -11.82 14.89 2.64
C GLY A 62 -11.24 13.54 3.05
N ILE A 63 -10.70 13.41 4.27
CA ILE A 63 -10.39 12.10 4.85
C ILE A 63 -11.70 11.37 5.19
N GLY A 64 -11.75 10.08 4.88
CA GLY A 64 -12.89 9.21 5.18
C GLY A 64 -12.63 8.19 6.27
N THR A 65 -11.36 7.89 6.56
CA THR A 65 -10.98 6.90 7.57
C THR A 65 -9.72 7.34 8.31
N LEU A 66 -9.72 7.20 9.64
CA LEU A 66 -8.54 7.36 10.48
C LEU A 66 -8.26 6.02 11.17
N GLU A 67 -7.07 5.48 10.96
CA GLU A 67 -6.60 4.30 11.66
C GLU A 67 -5.77 4.72 12.88
N ILE A 68 -6.24 4.40 14.08
CA ILE A 68 -5.49 4.65 15.31
C ILE A 68 -4.34 3.66 15.40
N THR A 69 -3.11 4.17 15.43
CA THR A 69 -1.89 3.39 15.70
C THR A 69 -1.17 3.95 16.92
N PRO A 70 -1.37 3.36 18.11
CA PRO A 70 -0.70 3.77 19.34
C PRO A 70 0.79 3.47 19.28
N ILE A 71 1.62 4.46 19.58
CA ILE A 71 3.09 4.34 19.60
C ILE A 71 3.70 5.12 20.78
N TYR A 72 5.03 5.07 20.91
CA TYR A 72 5.82 5.78 21.92
C TYR A 72 5.44 7.27 22.09
N GLY A 73 5.73 7.82 23.26
CA GLY A 73 5.36 9.20 23.64
C GLY A 73 6.24 10.33 23.12
N VAL A 74 5.90 11.53 23.61
CA VAL A 74 6.62 12.78 23.39
C VAL A 74 7.41 13.14 24.65
N GLN A 75 8.66 13.58 24.50
CA GLN A 75 9.54 14.01 25.58
C GLN A 75 8.94 15.20 26.32
N GLY A 76 8.89 15.14 27.65
CA GLY A 76 8.31 16.19 28.49
C GLY A 76 6.79 16.16 28.56
N ASN A 77 6.14 15.15 27.97
CA ASN A 77 4.68 14.98 27.98
C ASN A 77 4.22 13.70 28.70
N GLU A 78 5.12 13.05 29.46
CA GLU A 78 4.89 11.76 30.14
C GLU A 78 3.66 11.78 31.05
N ALA A 79 3.37 12.91 31.70
CA ALA A 79 2.21 13.04 32.60
C ALA A 79 0.85 12.89 31.88
N ASN A 80 0.83 13.03 30.56
CA ASN A 80 -0.36 12.90 29.72
C ASN A 80 -0.42 11.56 28.97
N ASP A 81 0.63 10.72 29.07
CA ASP A 81 0.65 9.40 28.43
C ASP A 81 -0.51 8.54 28.98
N ILE A 82 -1.22 7.85 28.08
CA ILE A 82 -2.36 6.98 28.44
C ILE A 82 -1.98 5.53 28.14
N PRO A 83 -1.91 4.65 29.15
CA PRO A 83 -1.56 3.25 28.91
C PRO A 83 -2.56 2.56 27.98
N TYR A 84 -2.05 1.84 26.97
CA TYR A 84 -2.87 1.12 26.00
C TYR A 84 -3.84 0.14 26.69
N LEU A 85 -5.10 0.14 26.24
CA LEU A 85 -6.21 -0.65 26.80
C LEU A 85 -6.54 -0.41 28.29
N SER A 86 -5.99 0.64 28.91
CA SER A 86 -6.53 1.15 30.18
C SER A 86 -7.95 1.69 29.98
N ASP A 87 -8.73 1.79 31.05
CA ASP A 87 -10.11 2.30 30.97
C ASP A 87 -10.16 3.70 30.34
N ARG A 88 -9.20 4.57 30.71
CA ARG A 88 -9.04 5.90 30.10
C ARG A 88 -8.74 5.82 28.59
N TRP A 89 -7.92 4.88 28.14
CA TRP A 89 -7.64 4.70 26.71
C TRP A 89 -8.90 4.26 25.95
N MET A 90 -9.65 3.31 26.54
CA MET A 90 -10.90 2.82 25.95
C MET A 90 -11.98 3.91 25.90
N ASP A 91 -12.01 4.83 26.86
CA ASP A 91 -12.87 6.02 26.84
C ASP A 91 -12.49 6.97 25.69
N MET A 92 -11.20 7.19 25.46
CA MET A 92 -10.73 8.00 24.33
C MET A 92 -11.08 7.36 22.99
N LEU A 93 -10.95 6.03 22.87
CA LEU A 93 -11.39 5.30 21.67
C LEU A 93 -12.92 5.46 21.46
N LYS A 94 -13.72 5.27 22.52
CA LYS A 94 -15.18 5.41 22.47
C LYS A 94 -15.60 6.83 22.04
N PHE A 95 -14.96 7.84 22.60
CA PHE A 95 -15.18 9.24 22.20
C PHE A 95 -14.78 9.47 20.74
N THR A 96 -13.62 8.97 20.33
CA THR A 96 -13.11 9.09 18.95
C THR A 96 -14.08 8.47 17.95
N GLN A 97 -14.61 7.27 18.22
CA GLN A 97 -15.62 6.61 17.40
C GLN A 97 -16.92 7.42 17.32
N ALA A 98 -17.37 8.03 18.43
CA ALA A 98 -18.56 8.87 18.44
C ALA A 98 -18.38 10.11 17.54
N ILE A 99 -17.27 10.84 17.71
CA ILE A 99 -16.99 12.03 16.89
C ILE A 99 -16.72 11.67 15.42
N GLY A 100 -16.05 10.54 15.15
CA GLY A 100 -15.88 10.01 13.81
C GLY A 100 -17.22 9.79 13.11
N LYS A 101 -18.17 9.13 13.81
CA LYS A 101 -19.54 8.93 13.31
C LYS A 101 -20.26 10.25 13.01
N GLU A 102 -20.17 11.23 13.90
CA GLU A 102 -20.76 12.58 13.70
C GLU A 102 -20.22 13.26 12.43
N ASN A 103 -18.94 13.04 12.12
CA ASN A 103 -18.23 13.66 11.00
C ASN A 103 -18.15 12.77 9.74
N LYS A 104 -18.76 11.58 9.75
CA LYS A 104 -18.67 10.58 8.66
C LYS A 104 -17.22 10.21 8.34
N VAL A 105 -16.42 10.01 9.38
CA VAL A 105 -15.07 9.47 9.35
C VAL A 105 -15.10 8.14 10.09
N GLU A 106 -14.74 7.07 9.38
CA GLU A 106 -14.57 5.74 9.94
C GLU A 106 -13.33 5.69 10.84
N ILE A 107 -13.43 4.98 11.96
CA ILE A 107 -12.33 4.80 12.91
C ILE A 107 -11.93 3.33 12.91
N ASP A 108 -10.70 3.09 12.48
CA ASP A 108 -10.03 1.80 12.50
C ASP A 108 -8.97 1.81 13.61
N MET A 109 -8.44 0.64 13.97
CA MET A 109 -7.30 0.56 14.89
C MET A 109 -6.39 -0.65 14.63
N THR A 110 -5.12 -0.50 14.96
CA THR A 110 -4.21 -1.65 15.07
C THR A 110 -4.68 -2.61 16.17
N THR A 111 -4.53 -3.91 15.94
CA THR A 111 -4.78 -4.94 16.99
C THR A 111 -3.55 -5.08 17.90
N GLY A 112 -3.13 -3.96 18.50
CA GLY A 112 -1.93 -3.83 19.32
C GLY A 112 -1.39 -2.41 19.31
N THR A 113 -0.17 -2.23 19.81
CA THR A 113 0.60 -0.97 19.73
C THR A 113 1.87 -1.18 18.95
N GLY A 114 2.33 -0.17 18.21
CA GLY A 114 3.47 -0.35 17.32
C GLY A 114 3.29 -1.61 16.48
N TRP A 115 4.35 -2.41 16.36
CA TRP A 115 4.32 -3.69 15.65
C TRP A 115 5.52 -4.58 16.04
N PRO A 116 5.47 -5.90 15.84
CA PRO A 116 4.30 -6.75 15.59
C PRO A 116 3.41 -6.93 16.83
N PHE A 117 2.36 -7.76 16.74
CA PHE A 117 1.46 -8.05 17.87
C PHE A 117 2.23 -8.54 19.10
N GLY A 118 1.93 -7.94 20.25
CA GLY A 118 2.61 -8.26 21.49
C GLY A 118 2.31 -7.24 22.57
N GLY A 119 2.92 -7.45 23.73
CA GLY A 119 2.73 -6.58 24.88
C GLY A 119 3.11 -7.28 26.19
N PRO A 120 2.85 -6.64 27.33
CA PRO A 120 3.22 -7.17 28.64
C PRO A 120 2.44 -8.44 29.01
N TRP A 121 1.35 -8.71 28.30
CA TRP A 121 0.47 -9.86 28.52
C TRP A 121 0.96 -11.16 27.86
N VAL A 122 1.94 -11.08 26.96
CA VAL A 122 2.49 -12.27 26.29
C VAL A 122 3.50 -12.94 27.23
N PRO A 123 3.19 -14.14 27.78
CA PRO A 123 4.15 -14.86 28.61
C PRO A 123 5.31 -15.38 27.77
N LEU A 124 6.44 -15.71 28.43
CA LEU A 124 7.66 -16.11 27.72
C LEU A 124 7.42 -17.32 26.81
N GLU A 125 6.69 -18.32 27.27
CA GLU A 125 6.38 -19.56 26.55
C GLU A 125 5.43 -19.38 25.36
N GLU A 126 4.72 -18.25 25.26
CA GLU A 126 3.84 -17.92 24.13
C GLU A 126 4.44 -16.85 23.21
N SER A 127 5.67 -16.43 23.50
CA SER A 127 6.38 -15.45 22.68
C SER A 127 7.02 -16.07 21.44
N ALA A 128 7.19 -15.26 20.40
CA ALA A 128 7.91 -15.64 19.19
C ALA A 128 9.25 -16.28 19.53
N SER A 129 9.52 -17.43 18.91
CA SER A 129 10.66 -18.27 19.24
C SER A 129 11.52 -18.63 18.03
N LYS A 130 12.73 -19.10 18.31
CA LYS A 130 13.67 -19.57 17.28
C LYS A 130 14.32 -20.87 17.68
N SER A 131 14.73 -21.62 16.68
CA SER A 131 15.47 -22.86 16.83
C SER A 131 16.94 -22.59 17.19
N VAL A 132 17.48 -23.36 18.13
CA VAL A 132 18.91 -23.39 18.46
C VAL A 132 19.42 -24.81 18.36
N PHE A 133 20.53 -25.01 17.64
CA PHE A 133 21.12 -26.32 17.41
C PHE A 133 22.50 -26.39 18.06
N ILE A 134 22.72 -27.41 18.91
CA ILE A 134 24.05 -27.78 19.41
C ILE A 134 24.46 -29.08 18.73
N VAL A 135 25.53 -29.02 17.94
CA VAL A 135 25.99 -30.16 17.12
C VAL A 135 27.33 -30.68 17.63
N LYS A 136 27.43 -31.99 17.84
CA LYS A 136 28.67 -32.68 18.25
C LYS A 136 28.93 -33.87 17.33
N ALA A 137 30.19 -34.07 16.95
CA ALA A 137 30.62 -35.28 16.25
C ALA A 137 31.17 -36.30 17.25
N ILE A 138 30.93 -37.59 17.02
CA ILE A 138 31.47 -38.68 17.83
C ILE A 138 31.65 -39.95 17.01
N SER A 139 32.77 -40.65 17.22
CA SER A 139 33.03 -41.95 16.60
C SER A 139 32.90 -43.12 17.58
N GLU A 140 32.70 -42.83 18.86
CA GLU A 140 32.60 -43.82 19.93
C GLU A 140 31.17 -44.27 20.19
N LYS A 141 31.00 -45.55 20.53
CA LYS A 141 29.68 -46.14 20.77
C LYS A 141 29.06 -45.66 22.09
N LYS A 142 29.87 -45.40 23.11
CA LYS A 142 29.43 -45.00 24.45
C LYS A 142 29.66 -43.52 24.65
N ILE A 143 28.59 -42.79 24.95
CA ILE A 143 28.59 -41.36 25.22
C ILE A 143 28.49 -41.19 26.73
N LYS A 144 29.42 -40.44 27.32
CA LYS A 144 29.41 -40.10 28.74
C LYS A 144 29.56 -38.59 28.92
N ASN A 145 28.64 -37.99 29.67
CA ASN A 145 28.66 -36.58 30.04
C ASN A 145 28.97 -35.61 28.87
N MET A 146 28.45 -35.90 27.67
CA MET A 146 28.62 -34.99 26.54
C MET A 146 27.79 -33.73 26.78
N ASP A 147 28.44 -32.58 26.83
CA ASP A 147 27.78 -31.31 27.05
C ASP A 147 27.08 -30.83 25.77
N LEU A 148 25.75 -30.72 25.85
CA LEU A 148 24.86 -30.24 24.79
C LEU A 148 24.14 -28.95 25.19
N SER A 149 24.63 -28.25 26.22
CA SER A 149 23.98 -27.07 26.76
C SER A 149 23.98 -25.90 25.76
N PRO A 150 22.92 -25.07 25.75
CA PRO A 150 22.95 -23.80 25.03
C PRO A 150 23.97 -22.84 25.65
N ALA A 151 24.24 -21.72 24.98
CA ALA A 151 25.07 -20.66 25.56
C ALA A 151 24.46 -20.15 26.87
N GLU A 152 25.30 -19.86 27.86
CA GLU A 152 24.87 -19.50 29.22
C GLU A 152 23.89 -18.32 29.25
N LYS A 153 24.14 -17.29 28.42
CA LYS A 153 23.28 -16.10 28.26
C LYS A 153 21.85 -16.38 27.77
N ASP A 154 21.62 -17.57 27.20
CA ASP A 154 20.36 -17.97 26.59
C ASP A 154 19.72 -19.16 27.33
N ALA A 155 20.37 -19.70 28.37
CA ALA A 155 19.99 -20.94 29.03
C ALA A 155 18.61 -20.88 29.70
N ASP A 156 18.27 -19.74 30.29
CA ASP A 156 16.96 -19.48 30.92
C ASP A 156 15.80 -19.40 29.92
N ARG A 157 16.12 -19.18 28.63
CA ARG A 157 15.13 -19.03 27.54
C ARG A 157 15.10 -20.21 26.59
N CYS A 158 15.95 -21.22 26.78
CA CYS A 158 16.03 -22.38 25.90
C CYS A 158 15.37 -23.61 26.55
N LYS A 159 14.41 -24.21 25.86
CA LYS A 159 13.84 -25.52 26.24
C LYS A 159 14.29 -26.57 25.23
N LEU A 160 14.89 -27.65 25.70
CA LEU A 160 15.32 -28.77 24.86
C LEU A 160 14.08 -29.46 24.27
N LEU A 161 14.06 -29.64 22.95
CA LEU A 161 12.99 -30.36 22.24
C LEU A 161 13.37 -31.80 21.92
N LYS A 162 14.54 -32.00 21.29
CA LYS A 162 15.00 -33.30 20.81
C LYS A 162 16.52 -33.39 20.84
N VAL A 163 17.04 -34.61 21.05
CA VAL A 163 18.44 -34.96 20.81
C VAL A 163 18.49 -36.13 19.85
N MET A 164 18.98 -35.89 18.64
CA MET A 164 18.97 -36.86 17.55
C MET A 164 20.39 -37.18 17.10
N ALA A 165 20.69 -38.46 16.87
CA ALA A 165 21.97 -38.90 16.33
C ALA A 165 21.82 -39.46 14.92
N TYR A 166 22.75 -39.11 14.03
CA TYR A 166 22.77 -39.47 12.61
C TYR A 166 24.12 -40.08 12.27
N ASP A 167 24.12 -41.27 11.65
CA ASP A 167 25.36 -41.86 11.12
C ASP A 167 25.52 -41.65 9.61
N THR A 168 26.66 -42.05 9.08
CA THR A 168 26.95 -41.94 7.64
C THR A 168 26.10 -42.87 6.78
N LYS A 169 25.57 -43.95 7.36
CA LYS A 169 24.82 -45.01 6.66
C LYS A 169 23.32 -44.74 6.56
N GLY A 170 22.83 -43.71 7.24
CA GLY A 170 21.42 -43.31 7.23
C GLY A 170 20.63 -43.74 8.46
N ASN A 171 21.28 -44.32 9.47
CA ASN A 171 20.61 -44.63 10.73
C ASN A 171 20.39 -43.35 11.53
N VAL A 172 19.20 -43.26 12.13
CA VAL A 172 18.78 -42.16 12.99
C VAL A 172 18.34 -42.71 14.34
N VAL A 173 18.80 -42.09 15.43
CA VAL A 173 18.47 -42.53 16.79
C VAL A 173 18.04 -41.32 17.63
N ASP A 174 16.86 -41.40 18.25
CA ASP A 174 16.44 -40.45 19.28
C ASP A 174 17.18 -40.77 20.58
N LEU A 175 18.03 -39.86 21.03
CA LEU A 175 18.83 -39.93 22.25
C LEU A 175 18.29 -39.04 23.38
N SER A 176 17.09 -38.47 23.23
CA SER A 176 16.50 -37.55 24.20
C SER A 176 16.36 -38.19 25.59
N TYR A 177 16.18 -39.52 25.65
CA TYR A 177 16.12 -40.30 26.90
C TYR A 177 17.42 -40.28 27.71
N GLY A 178 18.56 -40.00 27.07
CA GLY A 178 19.89 -40.04 27.70
C GLY A 178 20.30 -38.73 28.36
N ILE A 179 19.42 -37.73 28.39
CA ILE A 179 19.73 -36.40 28.90
C ILE A 179 19.52 -36.32 30.40
N THR A 180 20.55 -35.81 31.09
CA THR A 180 20.48 -35.41 32.50
C THR A 180 20.68 -33.90 32.59
N VAL A 181 19.81 -33.22 33.34
CA VAL A 181 19.88 -31.77 33.56
C VAL A 181 20.48 -31.50 34.93
N ASN A 182 21.52 -30.66 35.00
CA ASN A 182 22.13 -30.20 36.24
C ASN A 182 22.33 -28.68 36.18
N GLY A 183 21.43 -27.93 36.83
CA GLY A 183 21.33 -26.48 36.63
C GLY A 183 21.05 -26.17 35.15
N ASN A 184 21.89 -25.32 34.56
CA ASN A 184 21.82 -24.96 33.13
C ASN A 184 22.55 -25.94 32.21
N LYS A 185 23.09 -27.06 32.74
CA LYS A 185 23.83 -28.04 31.95
C LYS A 185 22.97 -29.20 31.50
N TYR A 186 23.00 -29.49 30.20
CA TYR A 186 22.36 -30.63 29.57
C TYR A 186 23.44 -31.64 29.16
N LEU A 187 23.57 -32.72 29.93
CA LEU A 187 24.60 -33.73 29.74
C LEU A 187 23.99 -35.01 29.16
N LEU A 188 24.53 -35.46 28.02
CA LEU A 188 24.11 -36.69 27.36
C LEU A 188 24.94 -37.89 27.84
N ASN A 189 24.23 -38.92 28.32
CA ASN A 189 24.73 -40.25 28.59
C ASN A 189 23.90 -41.27 27.80
N ALA A 190 24.50 -41.89 26.78
CA ALA A 190 23.78 -42.83 25.90
C ALA A 190 24.72 -43.85 25.26
N LYS A 191 24.14 -44.85 24.61
CA LYS A 191 24.87 -45.87 23.85
C LYS A 191 24.30 -45.96 22.44
N LEU A 192 25.13 -45.68 21.44
CA LEU A 192 24.79 -45.78 20.03
C LEU A 192 24.73 -47.27 19.60
N PRO A 193 23.97 -47.61 18.55
CA PRO A 193 23.78 -49.02 18.14
C PRO A 193 25.05 -49.65 17.54
N GLN A 194 25.88 -48.88 16.84
CA GLN A 194 27.14 -49.30 16.24
C GLN A 194 28.24 -48.25 16.37
N LYS A 195 29.49 -48.68 16.14
CA LYS A 195 30.61 -47.77 15.92
C LYS A 195 30.52 -47.24 14.48
N ASP A 196 30.40 -45.94 14.33
CA ASP A 196 30.36 -45.20 13.07
C ASP A 196 30.73 -43.74 13.37
N ASN A 197 30.84 -42.89 12.35
CA ASN A 197 30.91 -41.46 12.53
C ASN A 197 29.50 -40.90 12.69
N TRP A 198 29.15 -40.56 13.93
CA TRP A 198 27.86 -39.99 14.27
C TRP A 198 27.95 -38.47 14.43
N LYS A 199 26.87 -37.79 14.06
CA LYS A 199 26.58 -36.43 14.50
C LYS A 199 25.38 -36.43 15.42
N ILE A 200 25.52 -35.75 16.54
CA ILE A 200 24.46 -35.55 17.53
C ILE A 200 24.00 -34.11 17.44
N TYR A 201 22.71 -33.92 17.26
CA TYR A 201 22.04 -32.63 17.22
C TYR A 201 21.12 -32.52 18.43
N ALA A 202 21.39 -31.57 19.32
CA ALA A 202 20.40 -31.11 20.30
C ALA A 202 19.67 -29.90 19.73
N LEU A 203 18.36 -30.04 19.55
CA LEU A 203 17.45 -29.00 19.10
C LEU A 203 16.73 -28.39 20.30
N TYR A 204 16.87 -27.08 20.47
CA TYR A 204 16.20 -26.27 21.48
C TYR A 204 15.23 -25.29 20.83
N ASN A 205 14.15 -24.97 21.55
CA ASN A 205 13.36 -23.78 21.31
C ASN A 205 13.83 -22.63 22.21
N ARG A 206 14.21 -21.49 21.63
CA ARG A 206 14.58 -20.28 22.35
C ARG A 206 13.46 -19.25 22.28
N TYR A 207 12.88 -18.91 23.43
CA TYR A 207 11.77 -17.96 23.56
C TYR A 207 12.25 -16.51 23.72
N GLY A 208 11.32 -15.56 23.61
CA GLY A 208 11.54 -14.16 23.94
C GLY A 208 12.58 -13.50 23.05
N ILE A 209 12.55 -13.84 21.75
CA ILE A 209 13.56 -13.38 20.79
C ILE A 209 13.38 -11.92 20.40
N MET A 210 12.18 -11.36 20.65
CA MET A 210 11.80 -10.04 20.20
C MET A 210 10.79 -9.40 21.16
N LYS A 211 10.91 -8.08 21.30
CA LYS A 211 9.91 -7.21 21.93
C LYS A 211 9.20 -6.38 20.87
N VAL A 212 7.98 -5.93 21.17
CA VAL A 212 7.22 -5.01 20.34
C VAL A 212 8.09 -3.79 20.00
N LYS A 213 8.10 -3.38 18.73
CA LYS A 213 8.79 -2.16 18.28
C LYS A 213 7.88 -0.97 18.51
N ARG A 214 8.46 0.16 18.94
CA ARG A 214 7.77 1.44 19.11
C ARG A 214 6.48 1.36 19.95
N PRO A 215 6.43 0.55 21.02
CA PRO A 215 5.20 0.36 21.79
C PRO A 215 4.72 1.68 22.37
N ALA A 216 3.40 1.84 22.46
CA ALA A 216 2.82 2.87 23.31
C ALA A 216 3.03 2.51 24.78
N PRO A 217 2.92 3.49 25.71
CA PRO A 217 2.87 3.22 27.14
C PRO A 217 1.88 2.10 27.46
N GLY A 218 2.30 1.11 28.26
CA GLY A 218 1.49 -0.06 28.61
C GLY A 218 1.46 -1.17 27.54
N GLY A 219 2.02 -0.93 26.35
CA GLY A 219 2.15 -1.89 25.27
C GLY A 219 3.54 -2.55 25.20
N GLU A 220 4.45 -2.23 26.11
CA GLU A 220 5.80 -2.80 26.13
C GLU A 220 5.79 -4.29 26.52
N GLY A 221 6.36 -5.16 25.68
CA GLY A 221 6.53 -6.56 26.06
C GLY A 221 6.96 -7.46 24.91
N LEU A 222 6.74 -8.76 25.07
CA LEU A 222 7.16 -9.78 24.10
C LEU A 222 6.21 -9.82 22.90
N VAL A 223 6.75 -10.14 21.73
CA VAL A 223 5.96 -10.41 20.53
C VAL A 223 5.35 -11.80 20.64
N VAL A 224 4.06 -11.94 20.32
CA VAL A 224 3.34 -13.23 20.35
C VAL A 224 3.89 -14.20 19.31
N ASP A 225 3.85 -15.51 19.60
CA ASP A 225 4.16 -16.54 18.61
C ASP A 225 3.04 -16.63 17.57
N HIS A 226 3.28 -16.08 16.38
CA HIS A 226 2.31 -16.07 15.28
C HIS A 226 2.11 -17.47 14.67
N PHE A 227 2.95 -18.45 14.99
CA PHE A 227 2.76 -19.82 14.52
C PHE A 227 2.00 -20.69 15.54
N ASN A 228 1.73 -20.20 16.75
CA ASN A 228 0.98 -20.93 17.77
C ASN A 228 -0.44 -20.37 17.92
N LYS A 229 -1.45 -21.19 17.61
CA LYS A 229 -2.84 -20.75 17.63
C LYS A 229 -3.31 -20.31 19.02
N LYS A 230 -2.93 -21.05 20.07
CA LYS A 230 -3.35 -20.74 21.44
C LYS A 230 -2.74 -19.44 21.94
N ALA A 231 -1.47 -19.19 21.63
CA ALA A 231 -0.81 -17.93 21.94
C ALA A 231 -1.54 -16.74 21.30
N VAL A 232 -1.95 -16.87 20.04
CA VAL A 232 -2.74 -15.85 19.34
C VAL A 232 -4.12 -15.68 19.99
N GLU A 233 -4.84 -16.76 20.29
CA GLU A 233 -6.15 -16.69 20.96
C GLU A 233 -6.07 -16.03 22.36
N HIS A 234 -5.04 -16.35 23.14
CA HIS A 234 -4.79 -15.73 24.45
C HIS A 234 -4.49 -14.24 24.30
N TYR A 235 -3.62 -13.85 23.37
CA TYR A 235 -3.36 -12.44 23.07
C TYR A 235 -4.65 -11.67 22.72
N LEU A 236 -5.50 -12.23 21.86
CA LEU A 236 -6.76 -11.62 21.44
C LEU A 236 -7.82 -11.57 22.56
N THR A 237 -7.73 -12.47 23.54
CA THR A 237 -8.59 -12.43 24.74
C THR A 237 -8.34 -11.15 25.54
N HIS A 238 -7.08 -10.74 25.70
CA HIS A 238 -6.75 -9.48 26.39
C HIS A 238 -7.34 -8.25 25.72
N ILE A 239 -7.37 -8.23 24.38
CA ILE A 239 -8.05 -7.16 23.63
C ILE A 239 -9.55 -7.19 23.94
N SER A 240 -10.18 -8.37 23.82
CA SER A 240 -11.63 -8.56 24.04
C SER A 240 -12.06 -8.18 25.46
N ASP A 241 -11.25 -8.52 26.46
CA ASP A 241 -11.50 -8.19 27.86
C ASP A 241 -11.58 -6.68 28.08
N ALA A 242 -10.72 -5.89 27.40
CA ALA A 242 -10.77 -4.44 27.48
C ALA A 242 -12.09 -3.89 26.92
N PHE A 243 -12.50 -4.31 25.71
CA PHE A 243 -13.78 -3.90 25.10
C PHE A 243 -14.98 -4.29 25.96
N LYS A 244 -14.99 -5.52 26.49
CA LYS A 244 -16.07 -6.02 27.34
C LYS A 244 -16.15 -5.27 28.67
N ARG A 245 -15.01 -5.02 29.31
CA ARG A 245 -14.92 -4.33 30.61
C ARG A 245 -15.47 -2.90 30.53
N THR A 246 -15.12 -2.16 29.47
CA THR A 246 -15.47 -0.73 29.35
C THR A 246 -16.73 -0.48 28.53
N GLN A 247 -17.32 -1.52 27.94
CA GLN A 247 -18.45 -1.41 27.00
C GLN A 247 -18.15 -0.40 25.88
N THR A 248 -16.91 -0.41 25.39
CA THR A 248 -16.50 0.33 24.20
C THR A 248 -16.94 -0.47 22.98
N PRO A 249 -17.58 0.14 21.96
CA PRO A 249 -17.89 -0.58 20.73
C PRO A 249 -16.61 -0.97 19.99
N TYR A 250 -16.58 -2.16 19.39
CA TYR A 250 -15.49 -2.55 18.50
C TYR A 250 -15.37 -1.57 17.30
N PRO A 251 -14.16 -1.36 16.75
CA PRO A 251 -13.96 -0.54 15.56
C PRO A 251 -14.62 -1.18 14.33
N HIS A 252 -14.71 -0.44 13.23
CA HIS A 252 -15.15 -1.04 11.96
C HIS A 252 -14.11 -2.04 11.43
N THR A 253 -12.85 -1.63 11.38
CA THR A 253 -11.73 -2.46 10.92
C THR A 253 -10.64 -2.58 11.99
N PHE A 254 -10.16 -3.79 12.19
CA PHE A 254 -8.89 -4.06 12.85
C PHE A 254 -7.77 -4.18 11.82
N PHE A 255 -6.61 -3.60 12.10
CA PHE A 255 -5.46 -3.62 11.22
C PHE A 255 -4.29 -4.43 11.80
N ASN A 256 -3.58 -5.10 10.89
CA ASN A 256 -2.27 -5.68 11.13
C ASN A 256 -1.26 -5.14 10.10
N ASP A 257 -0.17 -4.59 10.63
CA ASP A 257 0.96 -4.06 9.87
C ASP A 257 1.83 -5.18 9.27
N SER A 258 2.80 -4.81 8.42
CA SER A 258 3.66 -5.80 7.76
C SER A 258 4.40 -6.71 8.75
N TYR A 259 4.66 -7.95 8.34
CA TYR A 259 5.27 -8.94 9.24
C TYR A 259 6.76 -8.65 9.47
N GLU A 260 7.10 -8.28 10.70
CA GLU A 260 8.47 -7.91 11.11
C GLU A 260 9.08 -8.80 12.22
N VAL A 261 8.59 -10.03 12.41
CA VAL A 261 9.15 -11.00 13.38
C VAL A 261 10.44 -11.64 12.82
N ALA A 262 11.51 -10.86 12.70
CA ALA A 262 12.70 -11.17 11.89
C ALA A 262 13.44 -12.46 12.27
N GLU A 263 13.41 -12.87 13.55
CA GLU A 263 14.12 -14.06 14.04
C GLU A 263 13.19 -15.26 14.31
N GLY A 264 11.88 -15.11 14.09
CA GLY A 264 10.85 -16.09 14.46
C GLY A 264 10.82 -17.32 13.57
N ASP A 265 11.85 -18.17 13.63
CA ASP A 265 12.00 -19.34 12.77
C ASP A 265 11.54 -20.65 13.40
N TRP A 266 10.89 -20.62 14.57
CA TRP A 266 10.42 -21.85 15.21
C TRP A 266 9.22 -21.61 16.14
N THR A 267 8.48 -22.68 16.40
CA THR A 267 7.42 -22.74 17.40
C THR A 267 7.42 -24.12 18.07
N PRO A 268 7.01 -24.26 19.35
CA PRO A 268 7.05 -25.54 20.05
C PRO A 268 6.33 -26.69 19.35
N GLU A 269 5.26 -26.38 18.61
CA GLU A 269 4.42 -27.39 17.94
C GLU A 269 4.94 -27.79 16.54
N LEU A 270 6.04 -27.19 16.08
CA LEU A 270 6.48 -27.34 14.68
C LEU A 270 6.79 -28.79 14.29
N LEU A 271 7.44 -29.59 15.15
CA LEU A 271 7.75 -30.99 14.81
C LEU A 271 6.46 -31.81 14.59
N THR A 272 5.47 -31.60 15.45
CA THR A 272 4.18 -32.30 15.38
C THR A 272 3.36 -31.84 14.18
N GLU A 273 3.27 -30.53 13.94
CA GLU A 273 2.55 -29.99 12.79
C GLU A 273 3.24 -30.35 11.46
N PHE A 274 4.57 -30.38 11.43
CA PHE A 274 5.32 -30.85 10.28
C PHE A 274 5.01 -32.33 9.96
N GLU A 275 5.11 -33.22 10.95
CA GLU A 275 4.83 -34.66 10.73
C GLU A 275 3.40 -34.86 10.20
N LYS A 276 2.43 -34.18 10.81
CA LYS A 276 1.03 -34.21 10.40
C LYS A 276 0.80 -33.72 8.96
N ARG A 277 1.50 -32.68 8.54
CA ARG A 277 1.28 -32.00 7.25
C ARG A 277 2.10 -32.57 6.10
N ARG A 278 3.30 -33.08 6.39
CA ARG A 278 4.29 -33.55 5.40
C ARG A 278 4.42 -35.07 5.37
N GLY A 279 3.90 -35.76 6.40
CA GLY A 279 3.86 -37.24 6.46
C GLY A 279 5.17 -37.89 6.90
N TYR A 280 6.12 -37.13 7.45
CA TYR A 280 7.37 -37.65 8.01
C TYR A 280 7.90 -36.75 9.13
N LYS A 281 8.71 -37.32 10.03
CA LYS A 281 9.29 -36.62 11.18
C LYS A 281 10.44 -35.71 10.76
N LEU A 282 10.32 -34.40 10.99
CA LEU A 282 11.38 -33.43 10.68
C LEU A 282 12.64 -33.71 11.50
N GLU A 283 12.50 -34.19 12.73
CA GLU A 283 13.62 -34.53 13.59
C GLU A 283 14.44 -35.72 13.08
N ASN A 284 14.00 -36.45 12.04
CA ASN A 284 14.82 -37.45 11.37
C ASN A 284 15.73 -36.86 10.28
N TYR A 285 15.64 -35.55 10.03
CA TYR A 285 16.32 -34.86 8.94
C TYR A 285 16.93 -33.51 9.37
N LEU A 286 17.34 -33.35 10.64
CA LEU A 286 17.93 -32.09 11.10
C LEU A 286 19.23 -31.69 10.36
N PRO A 287 20.12 -32.61 9.93
CA PRO A 287 21.26 -32.25 9.07
C PRO A 287 20.82 -31.62 7.75
N GLN A 288 19.78 -32.17 7.12
CA GLN A 288 19.23 -31.65 5.85
C GLN A 288 18.54 -30.30 6.05
N LEU A 289 17.81 -30.12 7.16
CA LEU A 289 17.22 -28.83 7.54
C LEU A 289 18.28 -27.73 7.79
N GLN A 290 19.42 -28.09 8.38
CA GLN A 290 20.56 -27.19 8.58
C GLN A 290 21.46 -27.04 7.34
N ASN A 291 21.16 -27.75 6.25
CA ASN A 291 22.03 -27.87 5.08
C ASN A 291 23.47 -28.26 5.47
N ASP A 292 23.65 -29.12 6.48
CA ASP A 292 24.96 -29.54 6.99
C ASP A 292 25.66 -30.49 6.02
N LYS A 293 26.47 -29.91 5.14
CA LYS A 293 27.29 -30.63 4.15
C LYS A 293 28.34 -31.55 4.78
N THR A 294 28.60 -31.44 6.08
CA THR A 294 29.61 -32.25 6.77
C THR A 294 29.01 -33.46 7.48
N ALA A 295 27.67 -33.63 7.47
CA ALA A 295 27.01 -34.81 8.04
C ALA A 295 27.25 -36.08 7.21
N ASN A 296 27.41 -35.97 5.88
CA ASN A 296 27.65 -37.09 4.95
C ASN A 296 26.70 -38.30 5.15
N GLN A 297 25.48 -38.04 5.64
CA GLN A 297 24.48 -39.07 5.89
C GLN A 297 23.85 -39.51 4.57
N LYS A 298 23.79 -40.83 4.34
CA LYS A 298 22.91 -41.39 3.31
C LYS A 298 21.44 -41.16 3.72
N THR A 299 20.70 -40.41 2.93
CA THR A 299 19.30 -40.04 3.22
C THR A 299 18.43 -40.19 1.98
N ASP A 300 17.13 -40.44 2.17
CA ASP A 300 16.13 -40.51 1.10
C ASP A 300 15.60 -39.12 0.69
N LYS A 301 15.91 -38.07 1.47
CA LYS A 301 15.46 -36.69 1.21
C LYS A 301 16.62 -35.73 1.10
N THR A 302 16.57 -34.84 0.12
CA THR A 302 17.57 -33.80 -0.06
C THR A 302 17.34 -32.64 0.92
N ALA A 303 18.38 -31.84 1.20
CA ALA A 303 18.22 -30.59 1.95
C ALA A 303 17.20 -29.65 1.32
N GLN A 304 17.17 -29.60 -0.03
CA GLN A 304 16.20 -28.81 -0.77
C GLN A 304 14.76 -29.23 -0.44
N GLN A 305 14.47 -30.53 -0.48
CA GLN A 305 13.14 -31.05 -0.17
C GLN A 305 12.74 -30.74 1.28
N VAL A 306 13.59 -31.04 2.25
CA VAL A 306 13.30 -30.84 3.68
C VAL A 306 13.09 -29.36 4.02
N ILE A 307 13.91 -28.46 3.45
CA ILE A 307 13.79 -27.02 3.68
C ILE A 307 12.53 -26.45 3.01
N MET A 308 12.17 -26.93 1.82
CA MET A 308 10.90 -26.55 1.18
C MET A 308 9.70 -26.97 2.03
N ASP A 309 9.67 -28.22 2.48
CA ASP A 309 8.59 -28.74 3.31
C ASP A 309 8.47 -27.97 4.64
N TYR A 310 9.61 -27.55 5.21
CA TYR A 310 9.65 -26.71 6.41
C TYR A 310 9.07 -25.32 6.13
N ARG A 311 9.47 -24.67 5.03
CA ARG A 311 8.94 -23.35 4.63
C ARG A 311 7.45 -23.41 4.34
N GLU A 312 6.98 -24.46 3.68
CA GLU A 312 5.56 -24.69 3.42
C GLU A 312 4.78 -24.90 4.73
N THR A 313 5.34 -25.66 5.68
CA THR A 313 4.73 -25.86 7.01
C THR A 313 4.62 -24.54 7.77
N MET A 314 5.68 -23.72 7.80
CA MET A 314 5.65 -22.39 8.44
C MET A 314 4.63 -21.46 7.78
N SER A 315 4.55 -21.49 6.44
CA SER A 315 3.56 -20.73 5.67
C SER A 315 2.13 -21.07 6.06
N GLU A 316 1.79 -22.36 6.13
CA GLU A 316 0.46 -22.83 6.52
C GLU A 316 0.14 -22.55 7.99
N MET A 317 1.12 -22.71 8.89
CA MET A 317 0.94 -22.40 10.31
C MET A 317 0.64 -20.92 10.50
N LEU A 318 1.37 -20.00 9.85
CA LEU A 318 1.05 -18.57 9.92
C LEU A 318 -0.36 -18.27 9.39
N LEU A 319 -0.74 -18.89 8.26
CA LEU A 319 -2.05 -18.70 7.64
C LEU A 319 -3.19 -19.07 8.59
N HIS A 320 -3.12 -20.26 9.19
CA HIS A 320 -4.21 -20.80 10.00
C HIS A 320 -4.18 -20.31 11.45
N ASN A 321 -2.98 -20.25 12.05
CA ASN A 321 -2.84 -20.00 13.48
C ASN A 321 -2.83 -18.52 13.81
N PHE A 322 -2.40 -17.65 12.88
CA PHE A 322 -2.46 -16.20 13.05
C PHE A 322 -3.55 -15.57 12.19
N THR A 323 -3.36 -15.51 10.87
CA THR A 323 -4.18 -14.66 9.99
C THR A 323 -5.66 -15.04 10.03
N GLN A 324 -5.98 -16.33 9.85
CA GLN A 324 -7.38 -16.80 9.92
C GLN A 324 -7.95 -16.72 11.34
N THR A 325 -7.14 -17.01 12.36
CA THR A 325 -7.58 -16.97 13.76
C THR A 325 -7.95 -15.55 14.18
N TRP A 326 -7.12 -14.57 13.80
CA TRP A 326 -7.39 -13.15 14.03
C TRP A 326 -8.59 -12.65 13.22
N ALA A 327 -8.69 -12.99 11.93
CA ALA A 327 -9.85 -12.63 11.11
C ALA A 327 -11.16 -13.17 11.71
N ASN A 328 -11.19 -14.45 12.08
CA ASN A 328 -12.35 -15.07 12.72
C ASN A 328 -12.72 -14.40 14.05
N TRP A 329 -11.70 -14.06 14.85
CA TRP A 329 -11.91 -13.33 16.10
C TRP A 329 -12.55 -11.96 15.86
N ALA A 330 -12.07 -11.19 14.88
CA ALA A 330 -12.66 -9.88 14.55
C ALA A 330 -14.13 -10.04 14.09
N HIS A 331 -14.40 -11.01 13.20
CA HIS A 331 -15.75 -11.29 12.71
C HIS A 331 -16.73 -11.66 13.82
N GLN A 332 -16.29 -12.42 14.84
CA GLN A 332 -17.10 -12.74 16.02
C GLN A 332 -17.55 -11.51 16.80
N HIS A 333 -16.83 -10.39 16.67
CA HIS A 333 -17.14 -9.12 17.32
C HIS A 333 -17.77 -8.09 16.36
N GLY A 334 -18.13 -8.51 15.14
CA GLY A 334 -18.76 -7.65 14.14
C GLY A 334 -17.82 -6.67 13.44
N ALA A 335 -16.50 -6.87 13.56
CA ALA A 335 -15.47 -6.08 12.88
C ALA A 335 -14.87 -6.87 11.71
N ILE A 336 -14.29 -6.17 10.74
CA ILE A 336 -13.51 -6.76 9.63
C ILE A 336 -12.00 -6.57 9.86
N VAL A 337 -11.17 -7.22 9.06
CA VAL A 337 -9.70 -7.10 9.13
C VAL A 337 -9.04 -6.58 7.85
N ARG A 338 -8.05 -5.71 8.04
CA ARG A 338 -7.15 -5.19 7.00
C ARG A 338 -5.71 -5.59 7.29
N ASN A 339 -5.02 -6.19 6.32
CA ASN A 339 -3.71 -6.82 6.60
C ASN A 339 -2.66 -6.56 5.53
N GLN A 340 -1.48 -6.20 6.00
CA GLN A 340 -0.24 -6.25 5.24
C GLN A 340 0.46 -7.60 5.43
N ALA A 341 0.35 -8.48 4.43
CA ALA A 341 0.93 -9.81 4.51
C ALA A 341 2.42 -9.87 4.14
N HIS A 342 2.95 -8.86 3.44
CA HIS A 342 4.34 -8.84 3.03
C HIS A 342 5.29 -8.81 4.24
N GLY A 343 6.53 -9.24 4.04
CA GLY A 343 7.49 -9.52 5.13
C GLY A 343 7.30 -10.90 5.76
N SER A 344 6.15 -11.54 5.57
CA SER A 344 5.88 -12.85 6.17
C SER A 344 6.71 -13.97 5.52
N PRO A 345 6.98 -15.07 6.25
CA PRO A 345 7.60 -16.27 5.71
C PRO A 345 6.59 -17.21 5.03
N ALA A 346 5.56 -16.64 4.40
CA ALA A 346 4.43 -17.38 3.86
C ALA A 346 4.12 -16.97 2.41
N ASN A 347 3.27 -17.77 1.75
CA ASN A 347 2.70 -17.39 0.46
C ASN A 347 1.82 -16.14 0.63
N LEU A 348 2.29 -15.01 0.09
CA LEU A 348 1.64 -13.71 0.24
C LEU A 348 0.21 -13.68 -0.32
N ILE A 349 -0.05 -14.39 -1.43
CA ILE A 349 -1.40 -14.44 -2.03
C ILE A 349 -2.37 -15.14 -1.09
N ASP A 350 -1.96 -16.23 -0.45
CA ASP A 350 -2.82 -16.96 0.49
C ASP A 350 -3.14 -16.11 1.73
N GLN A 351 -2.14 -15.40 2.25
CA GLN A 351 -2.30 -14.52 3.41
C GLN A 351 -3.23 -13.33 3.09
N TYR A 352 -2.99 -12.61 1.99
CA TYR A 352 -3.85 -11.51 1.56
C TYR A 352 -5.28 -11.97 1.26
N ALA A 353 -5.43 -13.13 0.63
CA ALA A 353 -6.73 -13.67 0.27
C ALA A 353 -7.54 -14.18 1.48
N THR A 354 -6.95 -14.25 2.68
CA THR A 354 -7.64 -14.71 3.90
C THR A 354 -8.34 -13.58 4.67
N VAL A 355 -7.95 -12.31 4.42
CA VAL A 355 -8.51 -11.14 5.13
C VAL A 355 -9.57 -10.41 4.30
N ASP A 356 -10.39 -9.57 4.94
CA ASP A 356 -11.46 -8.82 4.27
C ASP A 356 -10.92 -7.74 3.32
N ILE A 357 -9.86 -7.05 3.73
CA ILE A 357 -9.19 -6.02 2.93
C ILE A 357 -7.68 -6.31 2.90
N PRO A 358 -7.14 -6.89 1.82
CA PRO A 358 -5.69 -7.01 1.68
C PRO A 358 -5.06 -5.63 1.47
N GLU A 359 -3.86 -5.42 2.01
CA GLU A 359 -3.14 -4.15 1.96
C GLU A 359 -1.72 -4.29 1.44
N ILE A 360 -1.36 -3.52 0.42
CA ILE A 360 0.02 -3.40 -0.04
C ILE A 360 0.67 -2.11 0.47
N GLU A 361 1.98 -1.95 0.28
CA GLU A 361 2.69 -0.73 0.67
C GLU A 361 3.48 -0.18 -0.52
N GLY A 362 3.58 1.15 -0.62
CA GLY A 362 4.53 1.85 -1.47
C GLY A 362 5.66 2.47 -0.67
N PHE A 363 6.88 1.98 -0.87
CA PHE A 363 8.05 2.43 -0.12
C PHE A 363 9.06 3.19 -0.99
N GLY A 364 9.11 4.52 -0.85
CA GLY A 364 10.00 5.42 -1.60
C GLY A 364 9.35 6.08 -2.82
N LEU A 365 10.09 6.99 -3.47
CA LEU A 365 9.62 7.84 -4.58
C LEU A 365 10.09 7.30 -5.93
N SER A 366 9.19 7.22 -6.90
CA SER A 366 9.50 6.77 -8.26
C SER A 366 9.92 7.94 -9.17
N ASP A 367 10.92 7.72 -10.03
CA ASP A 367 11.26 8.66 -11.10
C ASP A 367 10.67 8.21 -12.43
N PHE A 368 9.53 8.80 -12.81
CA PHE A 368 8.88 8.53 -14.10
C PHE A 368 9.31 9.48 -15.22
N GLY A 369 10.24 10.42 -14.95
CA GLY A 369 10.65 11.44 -15.92
C GLY A 369 9.55 12.45 -16.29
N ILE A 370 8.56 12.69 -15.42
CA ILE A 370 7.43 13.60 -15.71
C ILE A 370 7.92 15.02 -16.00
N LYS A 371 7.46 15.61 -17.11
CA LYS A 371 7.83 16.97 -17.51
C LYS A 371 7.33 18.00 -16.49
N GLY A 372 8.24 18.85 -16.05
CA GLY A 372 7.96 19.94 -15.10
C GLY A 372 7.81 19.50 -13.64
N LEU A 373 7.87 18.19 -13.34
CA LEU A 373 7.81 17.71 -11.97
C LEU A 373 9.12 18.01 -11.24
N ARG A 374 9.02 18.54 -10.01
CA ARG A 374 10.19 18.83 -9.17
C ARG A 374 10.94 17.56 -8.80
N LYS A 375 12.27 17.65 -8.83
CA LYS A 375 13.17 16.65 -8.25
C LYS A 375 14.01 17.28 -7.15
N ASP A 376 14.23 16.53 -6.08
CA ASP A 376 15.13 16.91 -4.99
C ASP A 376 16.35 15.99 -5.03
N GLU A 377 17.36 16.36 -5.84
CA GLU A 377 18.55 15.54 -6.05
C GLU A 377 19.27 15.22 -4.73
N GLY A 378 19.58 13.94 -4.52
CA GLY A 378 20.24 13.46 -3.30
C GLY A 378 19.38 13.51 -2.03
N LYS A 379 18.09 13.85 -2.14
CA LYS A 379 17.14 13.99 -1.03
C LYS A 379 15.96 13.03 -1.10
N THR A 380 16.01 12.07 -2.02
CA THR A 380 14.97 11.07 -2.22
C THR A 380 15.57 9.67 -2.22
N ARG A 381 14.76 8.70 -1.78
CA ARG A 381 15.06 7.28 -1.91
C ARG A 381 14.20 6.70 -3.02
N LYS A 382 14.81 5.86 -3.86
CA LYS A 382 14.12 5.13 -4.93
C LYS A 382 12.98 4.28 -4.35
N ASN A 383 11.85 4.26 -5.05
CA ASN A 383 10.75 3.35 -4.72
C ASN A 383 11.18 1.87 -4.89
N ASP A 384 11.03 1.10 -3.82
CA ASP A 384 11.28 -0.35 -3.77
C ASP A 384 10.06 -1.17 -4.24
N SER A 385 8.92 -0.51 -4.48
CA SER A 385 7.63 -1.10 -4.88
C SER A 385 7.27 -0.72 -6.31
N ASP A 386 7.65 -1.56 -7.28
CA ASP A 386 7.19 -1.42 -8.66
C ASP A 386 5.81 -2.07 -8.89
N LEU A 387 5.30 -1.98 -10.12
CA LEU A 387 4.04 -2.61 -10.54
C LEU A 387 3.95 -4.09 -10.13
N SER A 388 5.07 -4.83 -10.18
CA SER A 388 5.07 -6.25 -9.86
C SER A 388 4.82 -6.51 -8.37
N MET A 389 5.30 -5.65 -7.48
CA MET A 389 5.03 -5.74 -6.05
C MET A 389 3.61 -5.24 -5.71
N LEU A 390 3.19 -4.13 -6.33
CA LEU A 390 1.94 -3.47 -5.99
C LEU A 390 0.69 -4.28 -6.37
N LYS A 391 0.82 -5.24 -7.28
CA LYS A 391 -0.28 -6.14 -7.69
C LYS A 391 -0.55 -7.30 -6.74
N TYR A 392 0.27 -7.57 -5.71
CA TYR A 392 0.03 -8.71 -4.80
C TYR A 392 -1.32 -8.63 -4.06
N ALA A 393 -1.59 -7.52 -3.36
CA ALA A 393 -2.84 -7.36 -2.63
C ALA A 393 -4.07 -7.25 -3.56
N PRO A 394 -4.05 -6.45 -4.64
CA PRO A 394 -5.14 -6.43 -5.62
C PRO A 394 -5.42 -7.80 -6.25
N SER A 395 -4.39 -8.57 -6.61
CA SER A 395 -4.57 -9.93 -7.16
C SER A 395 -5.35 -10.82 -6.20
N ALA A 396 -4.96 -10.84 -4.92
CA ALA A 396 -5.64 -11.61 -3.91
C ALA A 396 -7.11 -11.18 -3.72
N ALA A 397 -7.39 -9.87 -3.75
CA ALA A 397 -8.76 -9.36 -3.72
C ALA A 397 -9.57 -9.82 -4.94
N HIS A 398 -9.01 -9.67 -6.15
CA HIS A 398 -9.68 -10.02 -7.39
C HIS A 398 -10.02 -11.51 -7.48
N ILE A 399 -9.06 -12.40 -7.21
CA ILE A 399 -9.28 -13.85 -7.33
C ILE A 399 -10.30 -14.37 -6.30
N THR A 400 -10.45 -13.68 -5.17
CA THR A 400 -11.43 -14.01 -4.10
C THR A 400 -12.70 -13.17 -4.14
N GLY A 401 -12.89 -12.32 -5.16
CA GLY A 401 -14.13 -11.57 -5.37
C GLY A 401 -14.36 -10.42 -4.37
N LYS A 402 -13.30 -9.97 -3.69
CA LYS A 402 -13.37 -8.84 -2.75
C LYS A 402 -13.39 -7.53 -3.51
N ASN A 403 -14.24 -6.60 -3.06
CA ASN A 403 -14.37 -5.31 -3.71
C ASN A 403 -13.23 -4.35 -3.39
N LEU A 404 -12.68 -4.45 -2.16
CA LEU A 404 -11.68 -3.51 -1.65
C LEU A 404 -10.29 -4.14 -1.58
N THR A 405 -9.31 -3.35 -1.99
CA THR A 405 -7.89 -3.62 -1.79
C THR A 405 -7.22 -2.29 -1.48
N SER A 406 -6.45 -2.29 -0.40
CA SER A 406 -5.95 -1.06 0.21
C SER A 406 -4.45 -0.90 0.06
N SER A 407 -3.96 0.28 0.40
CA SER A 407 -2.52 0.53 0.43
C SER A 407 -2.09 1.47 1.54
N GLU A 408 -0.98 1.14 2.18
CA GLU A 408 -0.14 2.12 2.87
C GLU A 408 0.64 2.91 1.81
N THR A 409 0.35 4.21 1.71
CA THR A 409 0.79 5.05 0.60
C THR A 409 1.63 6.21 1.11
N PHE A 410 2.74 6.42 0.41
CA PHE A 410 3.75 7.45 0.71
C PHE A 410 4.59 7.17 1.96
N THR A 411 4.95 5.91 2.19
CA THR A 411 5.99 5.51 3.16
C THR A 411 7.35 5.89 2.60
N TRP A 412 7.61 7.19 2.63
CA TRP A 412 8.76 7.80 2.00
C TRP A 412 9.80 8.12 3.06
N LEU A 413 11.03 7.74 2.75
CA LEU A 413 12.24 8.28 3.35
C LEU A 413 12.80 9.35 2.40
N THR A 414 12.02 10.40 2.19
CA THR A 414 12.47 11.66 1.60
C THR A 414 12.76 12.67 2.72
N GLU A 415 12.95 13.94 2.43
CA GLU A 415 13.10 14.96 3.48
C GLU A 415 11.72 15.51 3.91
N HIS A 416 11.40 15.43 5.21
CA HIS A 416 10.03 15.56 5.76
C HIS A 416 9.24 16.80 5.33
N PHE A 417 9.87 17.98 5.33
CA PHE A 417 9.21 19.24 4.99
C PHE A 417 9.38 19.65 3.53
N ARG A 418 9.86 18.73 2.68
CA ARG A 418 10.08 18.98 1.26
C ARG A 418 9.08 18.27 0.35
N THR A 419 8.20 17.40 0.83
CA THR A 419 7.27 16.71 -0.08
C THR A 419 6.14 17.64 -0.56
N SER A 420 5.93 17.73 -1.88
CA SER A 420 4.83 18.49 -2.49
C SER A 420 3.67 17.59 -2.94
N LEU A 421 2.46 18.16 -3.06
CA LEU A 421 1.29 17.44 -3.61
C LEU A 421 1.54 16.94 -5.04
N SER A 422 2.31 17.69 -5.84
CA SER A 422 2.64 17.33 -7.21
C SER A 422 3.55 16.09 -7.29
N GLN A 423 4.46 15.90 -6.34
CA GLN A 423 5.31 14.71 -6.24
C GLN A 423 4.50 13.47 -5.84
N MET A 424 3.43 13.63 -5.07
CA MET A 424 2.60 12.51 -4.59
C MET A 424 1.76 11.87 -5.71
N LYS A 425 1.28 12.66 -6.68
CA LYS A 425 0.32 12.17 -7.69
C LYS A 425 0.85 10.99 -8.53
N PRO A 426 2.07 11.00 -9.09
CA PRO A 426 2.53 9.90 -9.94
C PRO A 426 2.62 8.53 -9.24
N ASP A 427 3.10 8.48 -8.00
CA ASP A 427 3.13 7.23 -7.22
C ASP A 427 1.72 6.80 -6.79
N LEU A 428 0.79 7.74 -6.56
CA LEU A 428 -0.63 7.42 -6.37
C LEU A 428 -1.26 6.81 -7.63
N ASP A 429 -0.98 7.39 -8.80
CA ASP A 429 -1.44 6.86 -10.07
C ASP A 429 -0.90 5.44 -10.30
N LEU A 430 0.37 5.18 -9.92
CA LEU A 430 0.97 3.85 -9.96
C LEU A 430 0.21 2.86 -9.07
N MET A 431 -0.21 3.25 -7.87
CA MET A 431 -1.07 2.43 -7.01
C MET A 431 -2.38 2.07 -7.70
N PHE A 432 -3.07 3.07 -8.25
CA PHE A 432 -4.37 2.88 -8.89
C PHE A 432 -4.31 1.97 -10.12
N VAL A 433 -3.32 2.15 -11.01
CA VAL A 433 -3.13 1.25 -12.16
C VAL A 433 -2.67 -0.15 -11.75
N SER A 434 -2.15 -0.33 -10.53
CA SER A 434 -1.81 -1.64 -9.97
C SER A 434 -3.04 -2.36 -9.38
N GLY A 435 -4.17 -1.67 -9.23
CA GLY A 435 -5.43 -2.22 -8.76
C GLY A 435 -5.84 -1.81 -7.34
N VAL A 436 -5.03 -1.00 -6.64
CA VAL A 436 -5.43 -0.40 -5.36
C VAL A 436 -6.65 0.49 -5.57
N ASN A 437 -7.63 0.39 -4.69
CA ASN A 437 -8.83 1.22 -4.75
C ASN A 437 -9.25 1.81 -3.39
N ARG A 438 -8.47 1.62 -2.33
CA ARG A 438 -8.65 2.25 -1.02
C ARG A 438 -7.30 2.62 -0.37
N MET A 439 -6.75 3.77 -0.71
CA MET A 439 -5.46 4.24 -0.21
C MET A 439 -5.55 4.79 1.22
N PHE A 440 -4.48 4.59 1.99
CA PHE A 440 -4.22 5.22 3.29
C PHE A 440 -2.88 5.97 3.27
N PHE A 441 -2.86 7.22 3.73
CA PHE A 441 -1.61 7.95 3.93
C PHE A 441 -0.79 7.28 5.03
N HIS A 442 0.52 7.16 4.81
CA HIS A 442 1.51 6.87 5.85
C HIS A 442 2.31 8.14 6.18
N GLY A 443 1.80 9.04 6.99
CA GLY A 443 0.53 9.01 7.71
C GLY A 443 0.27 10.40 8.27
N THR A 444 -0.34 10.48 9.44
CA THR A 444 -0.53 11.76 10.14
C THR A 444 -0.40 11.52 11.64
N ALA A 445 0.36 12.36 12.34
CA ALA A 445 0.46 12.23 13.79
C ALA A 445 -0.69 12.99 14.45
N TYR A 446 -1.29 12.42 15.50
CA TYR A 446 -2.08 13.23 16.42
C TYR A 446 -1.19 14.36 16.95
N SER A 447 -1.67 15.58 16.84
CA SER A 447 -1.04 16.75 17.45
C SER A 447 -2.12 17.60 18.10
N PRO A 448 -1.95 18.02 19.37
CA PRO A 448 -2.79 19.06 19.96
C PRO A 448 -2.79 20.33 19.08
N LYS A 449 -3.92 21.03 19.03
CA LYS A 449 -4.09 22.26 18.23
C LYS A 449 -3.14 23.37 18.70
N ASP A 450 -2.88 23.42 19.99
CA ASP A 450 -2.05 24.40 20.68
C ASP A 450 -0.58 23.94 20.84
N ALA A 451 -0.21 22.77 20.31
CA ALA A 451 1.18 22.36 20.26
C ALA A 451 1.98 23.36 19.41
N GLU A 452 3.11 23.83 19.95
CA GLU A 452 4.03 24.68 19.20
C GLU A 452 4.39 24.06 17.85
N TRP A 453 4.36 24.88 16.79
CA TRP A 453 4.70 24.45 15.44
C TRP A 453 6.12 23.86 15.42
N PRO A 454 6.38 22.73 14.73
CA PRO A 454 5.52 22.05 13.74
C PRO A 454 4.50 21.07 14.32
N GLY A 455 4.28 21.06 15.63
CA GLY A 455 3.44 20.08 16.29
C GLY A 455 4.13 18.73 16.42
N TRP A 456 3.36 17.68 16.66
CA TRP A 456 3.88 16.32 16.77
C TRP A 456 4.07 15.68 15.38
N LYS A 457 5.08 14.83 15.24
CA LYS A 457 5.54 14.27 13.97
C LYS A 457 5.87 12.80 14.10
N PHE A 458 5.87 12.13 12.95
CA PHE A 458 6.38 10.79 12.77
C PHE A 458 7.55 10.84 11.78
N TYR A 459 8.40 9.82 11.78
CA TYR A 459 9.66 9.88 11.03
C TYR A 459 9.48 9.90 9.51
N ALA A 460 8.40 9.30 9.00
CA ALA A 460 8.14 9.19 7.58
C ALA A 460 7.78 10.56 7.00
N SER A 461 8.24 10.81 5.78
CA SER A 461 8.38 12.18 5.29
C SER A 461 7.07 12.83 4.89
N VAL A 462 6.03 12.07 4.55
CA VAL A 462 4.73 12.64 4.18
C VAL A 462 3.91 12.91 5.41
N ASP A 463 3.70 14.21 5.68
CA ASP A 463 2.90 14.72 6.78
C ASP A 463 1.63 15.37 6.24
N MET A 464 0.56 14.56 6.10
CA MET A 464 -0.75 15.04 5.67
C MET A 464 -1.53 15.50 6.91
N SER A 465 -1.15 16.65 7.48
CA SER A 465 -1.71 17.18 8.72
C SER A 465 -2.04 18.67 8.67
N PRO A 466 -2.93 19.17 9.56
CA PRO A 466 -3.29 20.59 9.65
C PRO A 466 -2.13 21.55 9.91
N THR A 467 -0.99 21.04 10.39
CA THR A 467 0.20 21.84 10.69
C THR A 467 1.12 22.05 9.49
N ASN A 468 0.90 21.33 8.39
CA ASN A 468 1.68 21.44 7.17
C ASN A 468 1.04 22.46 6.21
N THR A 469 1.84 23.29 5.53
CA THR A 469 1.32 24.32 4.62
C THR A 469 0.52 23.74 3.46
N ILE A 470 0.88 22.53 2.99
CA ILE A 470 0.14 21.84 1.91
C ILE A 470 -1.30 21.49 2.31
N TRP A 471 -1.63 21.50 3.60
CA TRP A 471 -2.98 21.21 4.11
C TRP A 471 -4.03 22.13 3.50
N ARG A 472 -3.68 23.41 3.27
CA ARG A 472 -4.54 24.40 2.62
C ARG A 472 -5.12 23.86 1.31
N ASP A 473 -4.29 23.22 0.49
CA ASP A 473 -4.63 22.76 -0.86
C ASP A 473 -4.82 21.24 -0.97
N ALA A 474 -4.61 20.50 0.12
CA ALA A 474 -4.90 19.08 0.24
C ALA A 474 -6.32 18.66 -0.21
N PRO A 475 -7.40 19.45 -0.01
CA PRO A 475 -8.74 19.05 -0.45
C PRO A 475 -8.86 18.80 -1.96
N PHE A 476 -7.99 19.40 -2.78
CA PHE A 476 -7.98 19.12 -4.23
C PHE A 476 -7.39 17.74 -4.54
N LEU A 477 -6.33 17.32 -3.85
CA LEU A 477 -5.81 15.96 -3.92
C LEU A 477 -6.83 14.94 -3.37
N MET A 478 -7.49 15.24 -2.25
CA MET A 478 -8.49 14.34 -1.66
C MET A 478 -9.69 14.12 -2.59
N LYS A 479 -10.15 15.17 -3.29
CA LYS A 479 -11.20 15.03 -4.31
C LYS A 479 -10.74 14.21 -5.51
N TYR A 480 -9.48 14.37 -5.93
CA TYR A 480 -8.90 13.54 -6.98
C TYR A 480 -8.89 12.06 -6.57
N ILE A 481 -8.42 11.74 -5.36
CA ILE A 481 -8.46 10.38 -4.80
C ILE A 481 -9.90 9.85 -4.79
N GLN A 482 -10.84 10.65 -4.26
CA GLN A 482 -12.24 10.24 -4.16
C GLN A 482 -12.87 9.88 -5.50
N ARG A 483 -12.64 10.72 -6.51
CA ARG A 483 -13.13 10.51 -7.87
C ARG A 483 -12.51 9.26 -8.51
N SER A 484 -11.20 9.08 -8.39
CA SER A 484 -10.52 7.90 -8.93
C SER A 484 -10.99 6.61 -8.26
N GLN A 485 -11.02 6.58 -6.92
CA GLN A 485 -11.46 5.40 -6.17
C GLN A 485 -12.92 5.05 -6.41
N SER A 486 -13.80 6.04 -6.63
CA SER A 486 -15.22 5.78 -6.94
C SER A 486 -15.42 4.94 -8.21
N PHE A 487 -14.55 5.09 -9.21
CA PHE A 487 -14.54 4.23 -10.39
C PHE A 487 -13.84 2.91 -10.09
N LEU A 488 -12.68 2.93 -9.42
CA LEU A 488 -11.90 1.72 -9.13
C LEU A 488 -12.62 0.74 -8.18
N GLN A 489 -13.61 1.20 -7.43
CA GLN A 489 -14.49 0.40 -6.58
C GLN A 489 -15.80 -0.02 -7.28
N TRP A 490 -16.07 0.49 -8.48
CA TRP A 490 -17.27 0.16 -9.25
C TRP A 490 -17.02 -1.02 -10.19
N GLY A 491 -18.02 -1.89 -10.34
CA GLY A 491 -17.95 -3.02 -11.25
C GLY A 491 -16.95 -4.10 -10.79
N LYS A 492 -16.44 -4.89 -11.74
CA LYS A 492 -15.57 -6.04 -11.48
C LYS A 492 -14.21 -5.90 -12.17
N PRO A 493 -13.12 -6.45 -11.61
CA PRO A 493 -11.84 -6.52 -12.31
C PRO A 493 -11.96 -7.27 -13.64
N ASP A 494 -11.19 -6.85 -14.65
CA ASP A 494 -11.22 -7.43 -16.00
C ASP A 494 -9.80 -7.60 -16.58
N ASN A 495 -8.91 -8.19 -15.77
CA ASN A 495 -7.53 -8.52 -16.17
C ASN A 495 -7.49 -9.73 -17.12
N ASP A 496 -6.52 -9.77 -18.04
CA ASP A 496 -6.51 -10.77 -19.10
C ASP A 496 -6.05 -12.16 -18.61
N PHE A 497 -5.03 -12.22 -17.75
CA PHE A 497 -4.37 -13.47 -17.38
C PHE A 497 -4.26 -13.70 -15.88
N LEU A 498 -4.32 -14.97 -15.48
CA LEU A 498 -3.74 -15.43 -14.23
C LEU A 498 -2.26 -15.71 -14.45
N VAL A 499 -1.40 -15.30 -13.52
CA VAL A 499 0.02 -15.66 -13.51
C VAL A 499 0.30 -16.44 -12.23
N TYR A 500 0.80 -17.67 -12.37
CA TYR A 500 1.17 -18.47 -11.20
C TYR A 500 2.32 -17.83 -10.44
N LEU A 501 2.15 -17.58 -9.14
CA LEU A 501 3.22 -17.14 -8.26
C LEU A 501 4.12 -18.35 -7.91
N PRO A 502 5.37 -18.43 -8.38
CA PRO A 502 6.19 -19.64 -8.30
C PRO A 502 6.84 -19.81 -6.92
N ILE A 503 6.02 -19.92 -5.87
CA ILE A 503 6.48 -19.94 -4.47
C ILE A 503 7.39 -21.13 -4.18
N ARG A 504 7.14 -22.30 -4.79
CA ARG A 504 7.99 -23.49 -4.64
C ARG A 504 9.37 -23.29 -5.24
N ASP A 505 9.48 -22.61 -6.39
CA ASP A 505 10.78 -22.23 -6.96
C ASP A 505 11.53 -21.25 -6.04
N MET A 506 10.83 -20.34 -5.36
CA MET A 506 11.45 -19.46 -4.37
C MET A 506 11.94 -20.28 -3.16
N TRP A 507 11.12 -21.19 -2.64
CA TRP A 507 11.46 -22.06 -1.51
C TRP A 507 12.52 -23.12 -1.85
N SER A 508 12.79 -23.43 -3.11
CA SER A 508 13.82 -24.40 -3.49
C SER A 508 15.24 -23.79 -3.52
N LYS A 509 15.34 -22.45 -3.43
CA LYS A 509 16.59 -21.68 -3.49
C LYS A 509 17.08 -21.25 -2.09
N ASN A 510 18.33 -20.79 -2.00
CA ASN A 510 18.97 -20.25 -0.78
C ASN A 510 18.85 -21.19 0.44
N LEU A 511 19.40 -22.39 0.30
CA LEU A 511 19.30 -23.45 1.33
C LEU A 511 20.11 -23.16 2.61
N ASP A 512 21.10 -22.26 2.55
CA ASP A 512 21.91 -21.88 3.71
C ASP A 512 21.14 -21.08 4.78
N LYS A 513 19.91 -20.63 4.47
CA LYS A 513 19.00 -20.00 5.42
C LYS A 513 17.63 -20.66 5.34
N LYS A 514 17.29 -21.54 6.28
CA LYS A 514 15.98 -22.22 6.29
C LYS A 514 14.79 -21.25 6.35
N PHE A 515 14.88 -20.18 7.14
CA PHE A 515 13.85 -19.14 7.24
C PHE A 515 13.90 -18.19 6.04
N MET A 516 12.77 -18.00 5.37
CA MET A 516 12.67 -17.17 4.16
C MET A 516 11.47 -16.24 4.26
N GLN A 517 11.74 -14.94 4.32
CA GLN A 517 10.73 -13.89 4.36
C GLN A 517 10.62 -13.17 3.01
N PHE A 518 9.41 -12.70 2.70
CA PHE A 518 9.05 -12.00 1.47
C PHE A 518 8.78 -10.50 1.73
N ALA A 519 9.79 -9.79 2.24
CA ALA A 519 9.73 -8.34 2.41
C ALA A 519 9.82 -7.61 1.06
N ILE A 520 9.15 -6.45 0.94
CA ILE A 520 9.05 -5.65 -0.30
C ILE A 520 10.43 -5.41 -0.93
N HIS A 521 11.41 -4.95 -0.15
CA HIS A 521 12.76 -4.63 -0.64
C HIS A 521 13.54 -5.83 -1.20
N ASN A 522 13.11 -7.06 -0.93
CA ASN A 522 13.82 -8.28 -1.30
C ASN A 522 13.17 -9.01 -2.48
N MET A 523 11.96 -8.63 -2.90
CA MET A 523 11.22 -9.39 -3.92
C MET A 523 11.95 -9.46 -5.27
N GLY A 524 12.65 -8.37 -5.65
CA GLY A 524 13.55 -8.35 -6.81
C GLY A 524 14.62 -9.46 -6.80
N GLN A 525 15.09 -9.85 -5.62
CA GLN A 525 16.08 -10.92 -5.44
C GLN A 525 15.43 -12.30 -5.30
N ARG A 526 14.22 -12.35 -4.73
CA ARG A 526 13.49 -13.61 -4.48
C ARG A 526 12.86 -14.19 -5.74
N ALA A 527 12.34 -13.32 -6.60
CA ALA A 527 11.49 -13.68 -7.73
C ALA A 527 11.84 -12.92 -9.03
N PRO A 528 13.13 -12.80 -9.43
CA PRO A 528 13.52 -11.94 -10.55
C PRO A 528 12.87 -12.35 -11.88
N GLU A 529 12.73 -13.65 -12.14
CA GLU A 529 12.12 -14.15 -13.37
C GLU A 529 10.62 -13.81 -13.42
N PHE A 530 9.90 -14.03 -12.30
CA PHE A 530 8.49 -13.67 -12.18
C PHE A 530 8.26 -12.16 -12.38
N ILE A 531 9.11 -11.32 -11.79
CA ILE A 531 9.01 -9.86 -11.94
C ILE A 531 9.22 -9.45 -13.40
N LYS A 532 10.22 -10.04 -14.06
CA LYS A 532 10.46 -9.83 -15.49
C LYS A 532 9.24 -10.19 -16.33
N ASP A 533 8.60 -11.33 -16.05
CA ASP A 533 7.42 -11.78 -16.77
C ASP A 533 6.25 -10.80 -16.60
N VAL A 534 5.96 -10.36 -15.37
CA VAL A 534 4.88 -9.39 -15.10
C VAL A 534 5.12 -8.08 -15.86
N LEU A 535 6.34 -7.56 -15.83
CA LEU A 535 6.69 -6.33 -16.55
C LEU A 535 6.62 -6.52 -18.07
N ALA A 536 6.92 -7.72 -18.58
CA ALA A 536 6.78 -8.05 -19.99
C ALA A 536 5.30 -8.14 -20.43
N ILE A 537 4.44 -8.76 -19.61
CA ILE A 537 2.98 -8.81 -19.85
C ILE A 537 2.40 -7.40 -19.97
N ASP A 538 2.74 -6.51 -19.02
CA ASP A 538 2.28 -5.12 -19.05
C ASP A 538 2.81 -4.34 -20.26
N ALA A 539 4.11 -4.46 -20.55
CA ALA A 539 4.75 -3.76 -21.69
C ALA A 539 4.20 -4.18 -23.05
N GLN A 540 3.70 -5.41 -23.16
CA GLN A 540 3.08 -5.96 -24.37
C GLN A 540 1.58 -5.62 -24.49
N GLY A 541 1.00 -5.00 -23.46
CA GLY A 541 -0.34 -4.45 -23.47
C GLY A 541 -1.42 -5.34 -22.89
N PHE A 542 -1.04 -6.29 -22.04
CA PHE A 542 -1.97 -7.13 -21.30
C PHE A 542 -2.01 -6.72 -19.82
N ASP A 543 -2.96 -7.29 -19.08
CA ASP A 543 -3.01 -7.20 -17.62
C ASP A 543 -3.13 -8.58 -16.97
N CYS A 544 -2.77 -8.66 -15.70
CA CYS A 544 -2.80 -9.92 -14.97
C CYS A 544 -3.16 -9.79 -13.49
N ASP A 545 -3.57 -10.91 -12.90
CA ASP A 545 -3.55 -11.13 -11.45
C ASP A 545 -2.69 -12.35 -11.12
N TYR A 546 -2.14 -12.37 -9.91
CA TYR A 546 -1.35 -13.48 -9.39
C TYR A 546 -2.23 -14.52 -8.73
N ILE A 547 -1.82 -15.78 -8.84
CA ILE A 547 -2.55 -16.89 -8.22
C ILE A 547 -1.60 -17.91 -7.58
N SER A 548 -2.00 -18.43 -6.42
CA SER A 548 -1.31 -19.51 -5.71
C SER A 548 -1.84 -20.89 -6.11
N GLU A 549 -1.15 -21.96 -5.72
CA GLU A 549 -1.62 -23.34 -5.91
C GLU A 549 -3.03 -23.56 -5.33
N LYS A 550 -3.29 -23.03 -4.13
CA LYS A 550 -4.58 -23.13 -3.45
C LYS A 550 -5.74 -22.66 -4.33
N TYR A 551 -5.60 -21.49 -4.95
CA TYR A 551 -6.66 -20.90 -5.78
C TYR A 551 -6.65 -21.42 -7.22
N ILE A 552 -5.53 -21.95 -7.73
CA ILE A 552 -5.54 -22.71 -8.99
C ILE A 552 -6.44 -23.93 -8.85
N LEU A 553 -6.35 -24.68 -7.75
CA LEU A 553 -7.14 -25.89 -7.51
C LEU A 553 -8.66 -25.62 -7.46
N SER A 554 -9.10 -24.42 -7.05
CA SER A 554 -10.52 -24.03 -7.11
C SER A 554 -10.95 -23.38 -8.42
N THR A 555 -10.02 -23.12 -9.35
CA THR A 555 -10.33 -22.50 -10.64
C THR A 555 -11.05 -23.49 -11.57
N GLN A 556 -12.09 -23.01 -12.25
CA GLN A 556 -12.89 -23.78 -13.20
C GLN A 556 -12.79 -23.19 -14.61
N PHE A 557 -13.01 -24.01 -15.65
CA PHE A 557 -13.16 -23.51 -17.02
C PHE A 557 -14.64 -23.40 -17.39
N VAL A 558 -15.14 -22.18 -17.48
CA VAL A 558 -16.56 -21.89 -17.68
C VAL A 558 -16.72 -20.91 -18.84
N ASN A 559 -17.53 -21.29 -19.82
CA ASN A 559 -17.89 -20.47 -20.98
C ASN A 559 -16.66 -19.84 -21.67
N GLY A 560 -15.63 -20.67 -21.95
CA GLY A 560 -14.44 -20.27 -22.69
C GLY A 560 -13.38 -19.48 -21.88
N MET A 561 -13.54 -19.36 -20.55
CA MET A 561 -12.61 -18.62 -19.69
C MET A 561 -12.34 -19.38 -18.39
N LEU A 562 -11.18 -19.15 -17.80
CA LEU A 562 -10.91 -19.54 -16.42
C LEU A 562 -11.73 -18.67 -15.48
N GLN A 563 -12.34 -19.26 -14.45
CA GLN A 563 -13.10 -18.56 -13.42
C GLN A 563 -12.59 -18.99 -12.05
N THR A 564 -12.17 -18.03 -11.23
CA THR A 564 -11.74 -18.28 -9.85
C THR A 564 -12.95 -18.44 -8.93
N GLU A 565 -12.73 -18.91 -7.70
CA GLU A 565 -13.80 -19.04 -6.70
C GLU A 565 -14.51 -17.72 -6.39
N GLY A 566 -13.80 -16.59 -6.47
CA GLY A 566 -14.37 -15.24 -6.36
C GLY A 566 -15.25 -14.82 -7.53
N GLY A 567 -15.35 -15.63 -8.59
CA GLY A 567 -16.14 -15.37 -9.79
C GLY A 567 -15.46 -14.46 -10.83
N THR A 568 -14.21 -14.04 -10.59
CA THR A 568 -13.41 -13.28 -11.57
C THR A 568 -12.96 -14.20 -12.70
N ARG A 569 -12.96 -13.69 -13.93
CA ARG A 569 -12.75 -14.50 -15.14
C ARG A 569 -11.52 -14.04 -15.92
N TYR A 570 -10.74 -15.00 -16.42
CA TYR A 570 -9.47 -14.78 -17.10
C TYR A 570 -9.38 -15.56 -18.42
N LYS A 571 -8.64 -15.02 -19.40
CA LYS A 571 -8.47 -15.59 -20.75
C LYS A 571 -7.48 -16.74 -20.79
N GLY A 572 -6.58 -16.84 -19.80
CA GLY A 572 -5.61 -17.92 -19.70
C GLY A 572 -4.82 -17.88 -18.40
N LEU A 573 -4.03 -18.94 -18.19
CA LEU A 573 -3.06 -19.08 -17.10
C LEU A 573 -1.64 -19.07 -17.69
N ILE A 574 -0.78 -18.20 -17.15
CA ILE A 574 0.64 -18.09 -17.51
C ILE A 574 1.49 -18.76 -16.44
N LEU A 575 2.42 -19.59 -16.87
CA LEU A 575 3.48 -20.17 -16.06
C LEU A 575 4.83 -19.59 -16.52
N THR A 576 5.68 -19.12 -15.61
CA THR A 576 6.99 -18.53 -15.93
C THR A 576 7.86 -19.43 -16.80
N SER A 577 7.86 -20.74 -16.55
CA SER A 577 8.56 -21.72 -17.38
C SER A 577 7.87 -23.09 -17.38
N ALA A 578 8.24 -23.95 -18.33
CA ALA A 578 7.77 -25.34 -18.38
C ALA A 578 8.22 -26.18 -17.18
N ASN A 579 9.31 -25.76 -16.51
CA ASN A 579 9.92 -26.45 -15.38
C ASN A 579 9.53 -25.85 -14.02
N THR A 580 8.57 -24.91 -14.00
CA THR A 580 8.11 -24.27 -12.76
C THR A 580 7.63 -25.32 -11.76
N LEU A 581 8.13 -25.26 -10.52
CA LEU A 581 7.82 -26.24 -9.49
C LEU A 581 6.37 -26.07 -9.02
N MET A 582 5.62 -27.18 -9.06
CA MET A 582 4.23 -27.27 -8.63
C MET A 582 3.95 -28.65 -8.01
N SER A 583 2.95 -28.73 -7.13
CA SER A 583 2.42 -30.02 -6.67
C SER A 583 1.80 -30.83 -7.82
N GLU A 584 1.80 -32.16 -7.68
CA GLU A 584 1.22 -33.07 -8.70
C GLU A 584 -0.28 -32.86 -8.90
N GLU A 585 -0.99 -32.49 -7.83
CA GLU A 585 -2.41 -32.15 -7.86
C GLU A 585 -2.66 -30.92 -8.74
N VAL A 586 -1.85 -29.87 -8.59
CA VAL A 586 -1.92 -28.67 -9.42
C VAL A 586 -1.59 -28.97 -10.88
N LYS A 587 -0.54 -29.75 -11.15
CA LYS A 587 -0.19 -30.16 -12.52
C LYS A 587 -1.35 -30.92 -13.19
N LYS A 588 -1.97 -31.87 -12.47
CA LYS A 588 -3.12 -32.64 -12.94
C LYS A 588 -4.33 -31.73 -13.19
N HIS A 589 -4.57 -30.77 -12.30
CA HIS A 589 -5.67 -29.82 -12.45
C HIS A 589 -5.47 -28.89 -13.66
N ILE A 590 -4.26 -28.35 -13.85
CA ILE A 590 -3.91 -27.55 -15.03
C ILE A 590 -4.06 -28.37 -16.32
N ALA A 591 -3.63 -29.64 -16.32
CA ALA A 591 -3.82 -30.53 -17.47
C ALA A 591 -5.31 -30.77 -17.78
N ASN A 592 -6.15 -30.91 -16.75
CA ASN A 592 -7.60 -31.01 -16.90
C ASN A 592 -8.22 -29.72 -17.48
N LEU A 593 -7.85 -28.55 -16.94
CA LEU A 593 -8.28 -27.25 -17.48
C LEU A 593 -7.88 -27.10 -18.96
N LYS A 594 -6.65 -27.49 -19.31
CA LYS A 594 -6.17 -27.51 -20.70
C LYS A 594 -6.99 -28.43 -21.59
N ALA A 595 -7.31 -29.65 -21.12
CA ALA A 595 -8.14 -30.61 -21.86
C ALA A 595 -9.57 -30.10 -22.10
N GLN A 596 -10.08 -29.22 -21.22
CA GLN A 596 -11.37 -28.54 -21.40
C GLN A 596 -11.31 -27.35 -22.36
N GLY A 597 -10.10 -26.92 -22.78
CA GLY A 597 -9.90 -25.82 -23.72
C GLY A 597 -9.33 -24.53 -23.11
N ALA A 598 -8.89 -24.54 -21.84
CA ALA A 598 -8.25 -23.38 -21.25
C ALA A 598 -6.89 -23.08 -21.91
N ASN A 599 -6.61 -21.79 -22.12
CA ASN A 599 -5.29 -21.35 -22.59
C ASN A 599 -4.28 -21.45 -21.43
N ILE A 600 -3.35 -22.40 -21.54
CA ILE A 600 -2.19 -22.52 -20.63
C ILE A 600 -0.95 -22.09 -21.42
N ILE A 601 -0.36 -20.98 -21.01
CA ILE A 601 0.74 -20.30 -21.69
C ILE A 601 2.01 -20.47 -20.86
N ILE A 602 3.13 -20.77 -21.53
CA ILE A 602 4.44 -20.88 -20.90
C ILE A 602 5.28 -19.69 -21.32
N GLY A 603 5.78 -18.92 -20.36
CA GLY A 603 6.49 -17.67 -20.60
C GLY A 603 5.57 -16.54 -21.07
N THR A 604 6.17 -15.48 -21.63
CA THR A 604 5.48 -14.23 -21.96
C THR A 604 5.67 -13.82 -23.42
N GLU A 605 5.67 -14.77 -24.34
CA GLU A 605 5.73 -14.48 -25.77
C GLU A 605 4.43 -13.83 -26.24
N ALA A 606 4.54 -12.68 -26.92
CA ALA A 606 3.40 -11.88 -27.35
C ALA A 606 2.45 -12.65 -28.28
N SER A 607 3.01 -13.48 -29.15
CA SER A 607 2.26 -14.30 -30.11
C SER A 607 1.41 -15.37 -29.42
N ASP A 608 1.84 -15.87 -28.25
CA ASP A 608 1.09 -16.86 -27.48
C ASP A 608 -0.02 -16.22 -26.65
N MET A 609 0.28 -15.12 -25.96
CA MET A 609 -0.75 -14.35 -25.24
C MET A 609 -1.84 -13.82 -26.18
N SER A 610 -1.45 -13.39 -27.39
CA SER A 610 -2.39 -12.87 -28.40
C SER A 610 -3.36 -13.91 -28.95
N LYS A 611 -3.12 -15.21 -28.74
CA LYS A 611 -4.09 -16.27 -29.08
C LYS A 611 -5.30 -16.27 -28.13
N ALA A 612 -5.12 -15.77 -26.91
CA ALA A 612 -6.12 -15.81 -25.84
C ALA A 612 -6.78 -14.44 -25.60
N ALA A 613 -6.02 -13.35 -25.69
CA ALA A 613 -6.48 -12.00 -25.40
C ALA A 613 -6.00 -11.01 -26.47
N LYS A 614 -6.66 -9.86 -26.58
CA LYS A 614 -6.21 -8.76 -27.43
C LYS A 614 -5.40 -7.77 -26.60
N ALA A 615 -4.23 -7.37 -27.08
CA ALA A 615 -3.42 -6.35 -26.42
C ALA A 615 -4.06 -4.95 -26.53
N GLU A 616 -3.90 -4.15 -25.48
CA GLU A 616 -4.35 -2.77 -25.40
C GLU A 616 -3.31 -1.83 -26.03
N GLU A 617 -3.69 -1.12 -27.10
CA GLU A 617 -2.78 -0.16 -27.78
C GLU A 617 -2.36 0.97 -26.83
N ILE A 618 -3.17 1.29 -25.81
CA ILE A 618 -2.83 2.27 -24.76
C ILE A 618 -1.52 1.91 -24.04
N LYS A 619 -1.34 0.63 -23.70
CA LYS A 619 -0.12 0.12 -23.07
C LYS A 619 0.97 -0.17 -24.11
N SER A 620 0.67 -0.98 -25.12
CA SER A 620 1.69 -1.51 -26.04
C SER A 620 2.23 -0.48 -27.03
N LYS A 621 1.39 0.42 -27.54
CA LYS A 621 1.76 1.46 -28.52
C LYS A 621 2.04 2.79 -27.84
N LEU A 622 1.16 3.26 -26.96
CA LEU A 622 1.27 4.59 -26.33
C LEU A 622 2.13 4.59 -25.07
N LYS A 623 2.51 3.42 -24.54
CA LYS A 623 3.35 3.24 -23.34
C LYS A 623 2.77 3.84 -22.07
N LEU A 624 1.46 4.04 -22.04
CA LEU A 624 0.73 4.53 -20.87
C LEU A 624 0.41 3.38 -19.92
N LYS A 625 0.20 3.69 -18.63
CA LYS A 625 -0.30 2.72 -17.66
C LYS A 625 -1.81 2.81 -17.58
N MET A 626 -2.46 1.66 -17.38
CA MET A 626 -3.90 1.62 -17.18
C MET A 626 -4.31 0.37 -16.43
N ILE A 627 -5.51 0.42 -15.83
CA ILE A 627 -6.27 -0.74 -15.38
C ILE A 627 -7.69 -0.70 -15.95
N ARG A 628 -8.25 -1.87 -16.27
CA ARG A 628 -9.58 -2.05 -16.84
C ARG A 628 -10.50 -2.77 -15.86
N ARG A 629 -11.74 -2.30 -15.76
CA ARG A 629 -12.82 -2.96 -15.03
C ARG A 629 -14.07 -3.05 -15.92
N SER A 630 -14.85 -4.10 -15.72
CA SER A 630 -16.17 -4.26 -16.35
C SER A 630 -17.27 -3.68 -15.45
N ASN A 631 -18.32 -3.13 -16.05
CA ASN A 631 -19.48 -2.61 -15.34
C ASN A 631 -20.77 -2.92 -16.13
N ASP A 632 -21.91 -2.46 -15.62
CA ASP A 632 -23.22 -2.77 -16.22
C ASP A 632 -23.43 -2.13 -17.61
N ASN A 633 -22.64 -1.10 -17.96
CA ASN A 633 -22.70 -0.40 -19.23
C ASN A 633 -21.72 -0.96 -20.28
N GLY A 634 -20.64 -1.60 -19.82
CA GLY A 634 -19.51 -2.04 -20.63
C GLY A 634 -18.25 -2.12 -19.77
N TYR A 635 -17.33 -1.19 -19.99
CA TYR A 635 -16.04 -1.17 -19.29
C TYR A 635 -15.66 0.25 -18.92
N HIS A 636 -14.80 0.39 -17.92
CA HIS A 636 -14.10 1.63 -17.66
C HIS A 636 -12.62 1.41 -17.38
N TYR A 637 -11.85 2.46 -17.61
CA TYR A 637 -10.41 2.46 -17.52
C TYR A 637 -9.96 3.64 -16.67
N PHE A 638 -9.01 3.40 -15.78
CA PHE A 638 -8.17 4.47 -15.23
C PHE A 638 -6.86 4.45 -16.01
N ILE A 639 -6.50 5.57 -16.66
CA ILE A 639 -5.34 5.68 -17.54
C ILE A 639 -4.43 6.79 -17.02
N ALA A 640 -3.15 6.49 -16.83
CA ALA A 640 -2.15 7.43 -16.33
C ALA A 640 -0.94 7.52 -17.27
N ASN A 641 -0.55 8.75 -17.59
CA ASN A 641 0.65 9.04 -18.36
C ASN A 641 1.87 9.20 -17.44
N LEU A 642 2.42 8.07 -17.03
CA LEU A 642 3.65 7.98 -16.25
C LEU A 642 4.90 7.97 -17.15
N THR A 643 4.92 8.81 -18.19
CA THR A 643 6.02 8.93 -19.15
C THR A 643 6.44 10.40 -19.33
N PRO A 644 7.65 10.68 -19.85
CA PRO A 644 8.07 12.05 -20.19
C PRO A 644 7.34 12.63 -21.40
N ASN A 645 6.49 11.87 -22.10
CA ASN A 645 5.95 12.26 -23.40
C ASN A 645 4.48 12.65 -23.31
N ASN A 646 4.09 13.71 -24.03
CA ASN A 646 2.68 14.00 -24.24
C ASN A 646 2.17 13.03 -25.31
N VAL A 647 0.94 12.56 -25.15
CA VAL A 647 0.28 11.64 -26.09
C VAL A 647 -0.94 12.34 -26.67
N ASN A 648 -1.11 12.29 -28.00
CA ASN A 648 -2.29 12.81 -28.70
C ASN A 648 -2.62 11.92 -29.91
N GLU A 649 -3.01 10.68 -29.65
CA GLU A 649 -3.07 9.60 -30.65
C GLU A 649 -4.37 8.80 -30.56
N TYR A 650 -4.77 8.14 -31.65
CA TYR A 650 -5.87 7.17 -31.60
C TYR A 650 -5.35 5.78 -31.20
N ALA A 651 -6.06 5.13 -30.27
CA ALA A 651 -5.78 3.78 -29.80
C ALA A 651 -7.04 2.89 -29.88
N ALA A 652 -6.84 1.66 -30.35
CA ALA A 652 -7.85 0.61 -30.25
C ALA A 652 -7.92 0.07 -28.83
N LEU A 653 -9.14 -0.16 -28.34
CA LEU A 653 -9.37 -0.91 -27.10
C LEU A 653 -9.37 -2.41 -27.35
N ALA A 654 -8.98 -3.19 -26.34
CA ALA A 654 -9.03 -4.65 -26.41
C ALA A 654 -10.44 -5.24 -26.29
N VAL A 655 -11.38 -4.48 -25.72
CA VAL A 655 -12.78 -4.87 -25.52
C VAL A 655 -13.73 -4.14 -26.48
N PRO A 656 -14.89 -4.72 -26.82
CA PRO A 656 -15.86 -4.08 -27.70
C PRO A 656 -16.56 -2.90 -27.03
N PHE A 657 -16.83 -1.84 -27.80
CA PHE A 657 -17.64 -0.71 -27.39
C PHE A 657 -18.38 -0.10 -28.60
N LYS A 658 -19.45 0.66 -28.32
CA LYS A 658 -20.25 1.40 -29.30
C LYS A 658 -20.13 2.91 -29.15
N ASN A 659 -19.92 3.38 -27.92
CA ASN A 659 -19.66 4.78 -27.60
C ASN A 659 -18.82 4.85 -26.31
N ALA A 660 -18.27 6.02 -25.99
CA ALA A 660 -17.45 6.23 -24.81
C ALA A 660 -17.47 7.71 -24.37
N MET A 661 -17.09 7.96 -23.12
CA MET A 661 -16.90 9.31 -22.59
C MET A 661 -15.73 9.37 -21.60
N TRP A 662 -15.15 10.56 -21.46
CA TRP A 662 -14.02 10.86 -20.59
C TRP A 662 -14.47 11.57 -19.32
N PHE A 663 -13.87 11.22 -18.20
CA PHE A 663 -14.01 11.87 -16.90
C PHE A 663 -12.64 12.37 -16.44
N ASN A 664 -12.58 13.64 -16.04
CA ASN A 664 -11.37 14.24 -15.51
C ASN A 664 -11.40 14.26 -13.96
N PRO A 665 -10.65 13.37 -13.28
CA PRO A 665 -10.64 13.31 -11.82
C PRO A 665 -10.07 14.56 -11.15
N MET A 666 -9.26 15.38 -11.84
CA MET A 666 -8.66 16.59 -11.29
C MET A 666 -9.71 17.67 -11.02
N ASN A 667 -10.64 17.90 -11.95
CA ASN A 667 -11.59 19.01 -11.88
C ASN A 667 -13.07 18.56 -11.82
N GLY A 668 -13.38 17.33 -12.22
CA GLY A 668 -14.75 16.79 -12.23
C GLY A 668 -15.48 16.93 -13.57
N GLU A 669 -14.82 17.50 -14.58
CA GLU A 669 -15.40 17.69 -15.91
C GLU A 669 -15.54 16.36 -16.67
N ARG A 670 -16.44 16.37 -17.65
CA ARG A 670 -16.72 15.23 -18.52
C ARG A 670 -16.74 15.68 -19.98
N TYR A 671 -16.32 14.78 -20.87
CA TYR A 671 -16.27 15.06 -22.30
C TYR A 671 -16.72 13.84 -23.09
N ALA A 672 -17.30 14.06 -24.27
CA ALA A 672 -17.44 12.98 -25.24
C ALA A 672 -16.07 12.44 -25.65
N ALA A 673 -15.98 11.13 -25.88
CA ALA A 673 -14.80 10.56 -26.51
C ALA A 673 -14.82 10.87 -28.02
N ASP A 674 -13.69 11.33 -28.55
CA ASP A 674 -13.48 11.41 -30.00
C ASP A 674 -13.16 9.99 -30.52
N ILE A 675 -14.06 9.47 -31.36
CA ILE A 675 -14.03 8.10 -31.87
C ILE A 675 -13.88 8.15 -33.39
N LYS A 676 -12.83 7.52 -33.91
CA LYS A 676 -12.56 7.40 -35.34
C LYS A 676 -12.14 5.96 -35.68
N ASP A 677 -12.78 5.35 -36.68
CA ASP A 677 -12.47 3.99 -37.14
C ASP A 677 -12.45 2.94 -36.00
N GLY A 678 -13.37 3.09 -35.04
CA GLY A 678 -13.47 2.22 -33.86
C GLY A 678 -12.34 2.41 -32.82
N LYS A 679 -11.51 3.43 -32.96
CA LYS A 679 -10.44 3.82 -32.02
C LYS A 679 -10.82 5.09 -31.27
N ILE A 680 -10.28 5.24 -30.06
CA ILE A 680 -10.52 6.39 -29.20
C ILE A 680 -9.30 7.30 -29.21
N LYS A 681 -9.52 8.61 -29.31
CA LYS A 681 -8.47 9.61 -29.14
C LYS A 681 -8.04 9.66 -27.67
N VAL A 682 -6.77 9.37 -27.43
CA VAL A 682 -6.10 9.52 -26.13
C VAL A 682 -5.23 10.76 -26.21
N ASN A 683 -5.65 11.83 -25.53
CA ASN A 683 -4.89 13.06 -25.36
C ASN A 683 -4.56 13.28 -23.89
N LEU A 684 -3.32 12.96 -23.49
CA LEU A 684 -2.82 13.08 -22.12
C LEU A 684 -1.43 13.72 -22.11
N SER A 685 -1.28 14.78 -21.31
CA SER A 685 0.04 15.36 -21.03
C SER A 685 0.85 14.45 -20.11
N SER A 686 2.18 14.60 -20.12
CA SER A 686 3.06 13.94 -19.15
C SER A 686 2.60 14.23 -17.71
N GLY A 687 2.37 13.20 -16.90
CA GLY A 687 1.86 13.29 -15.52
C GLY A 687 0.33 13.32 -15.37
N GLU A 688 -0.41 13.39 -16.48
CA GLU A 688 -1.86 13.44 -16.46
C GLU A 688 -2.50 12.04 -16.33
N SER A 689 -3.68 11.99 -15.70
CA SER A 689 -4.51 10.79 -15.61
C SER A 689 -5.97 11.10 -15.92
N MET A 690 -6.66 10.20 -16.64
CA MET A 690 -8.07 10.33 -17.01
C MET A 690 -8.80 9.00 -16.85
N ILE A 691 -10.12 9.07 -16.72
CA ILE A 691 -10.99 7.90 -16.66
C ILE A 691 -11.81 7.83 -17.96
N LEU A 692 -11.81 6.68 -18.61
CA LEU A 692 -12.63 6.40 -19.80
C LEU A 692 -13.75 5.44 -19.42
N GLU A 693 -14.99 5.80 -19.67
CA GLU A 693 -16.13 4.87 -19.60
C GLU A 693 -16.59 4.51 -21.03
N THR A 694 -16.89 3.24 -21.25
CA THR A 694 -17.33 2.70 -22.53
C THR A 694 -18.71 2.04 -22.41
N PHE A 695 -19.47 2.13 -23.50
CA PHE A 695 -20.84 1.62 -23.59
C PHE A 695 -20.90 0.54 -24.67
N THR A 696 -21.26 -0.68 -24.28
CA THR A 696 -21.46 -1.81 -25.22
C THR A 696 -22.81 -1.76 -25.91
N LYS A 697 -23.80 -1.09 -25.30
CA LYS A 697 -25.13 -0.81 -25.82
C LYS A 697 -25.40 0.68 -25.78
N THR A 698 -26.15 1.21 -26.74
CA THR A 698 -26.48 2.63 -26.82
C THR A 698 -27.97 2.84 -27.00
N THR A 699 -28.47 3.94 -26.45
CA THR A 699 -29.81 4.47 -26.70
C THR A 699 -29.69 5.82 -27.44
N PRO A 700 -30.71 6.27 -28.21
CA PRO A 700 -30.69 7.59 -28.81
C PRO A 700 -30.45 8.71 -27.78
N LYS A 701 -31.02 8.56 -26.57
CA LYS A 701 -30.84 9.50 -25.46
C LYS A 701 -29.40 9.55 -24.96
N LEU A 702 -28.76 8.41 -24.72
CA LEU A 702 -27.35 8.34 -24.32
C LEU A 702 -26.44 9.03 -25.34
N ILE A 703 -26.65 8.77 -26.64
CA ILE A 703 -25.86 9.38 -27.71
C ILE A 703 -26.03 10.90 -27.70
N GLN A 704 -27.27 11.38 -27.54
CA GLN A 704 -27.56 12.80 -27.44
C GLN A 704 -26.86 13.44 -26.24
N ASP A 705 -26.93 12.79 -25.07
CA ASP A 705 -26.35 13.30 -23.83
C ASP A 705 -24.81 13.34 -23.90
N ILE A 706 -24.17 12.30 -24.45
CA ILE A 706 -22.73 12.29 -24.69
C ILE A 706 -22.34 13.43 -25.64
N LYS A 707 -23.06 13.57 -26.77
CA LYS A 707 -22.75 14.61 -27.77
C LYS A 707 -22.87 16.02 -27.17
N ALA A 708 -23.77 16.23 -26.22
CA ALA A 708 -23.95 17.51 -25.54
C ALA A 708 -22.76 17.93 -24.64
N LEU A 709 -21.92 16.98 -24.21
CA LEU A 709 -20.72 17.27 -23.41
C LEU A 709 -19.62 18.00 -24.21
N GLY A 710 -19.62 17.85 -25.54
CA GLY A 710 -18.54 18.32 -26.40
C GLY A 710 -17.26 17.49 -26.26
N LEU A 711 -16.33 17.67 -27.20
CA LEU A 711 -15.02 17.02 -27.14
C LEU A 711 -14.10 17.78 -26.19
N ARG A 712 -13.20 17.04 -25.52
CA ARG A 712 -12.10 17.66 -24.78
C ARG A 712 -11.24 18.42 -25.78
N LYS A 713 -11.04 19.72 -25.54
CA LYS A 713 -10.18 20.55 -26.37
C LYS A 713 -8.72 20.34 -26.04
N ASP A 714 -7.87 20.38 -27.06
CA ASP A 714 -6.44 20.33 -26.88
C ASP A 714 -5.97 21.67 -26.26
N THR A 715 -5.10 21.58 -25.26
CA THR A 715 -4.42 22.75 -24.68
C THR A 715 -2.94 22.74 -25.05
N PRO A 716 -2.56 22.73 -26.34
CA PRO A 716 -1.16 22.76 -26.71
C PRO A 716 -0.56 24.10 -26.25
N TYR A 717 0.73 24.09 -25.93
CA TYR A 717 1.46 25.32 -25.64
C TYR A 717 1.37 26.28 -26.83
N ASP A 718 0.58 27.35 -26.70
CA ASP A 718 0.41 28.35 -27.76
C ASP A 718 1.44 29.47 -27.59
N LYS A 719 2.46 29.49 -28.47
CA LYS A 719 3.49 30.53 -28.53
C LYS A 719 2.94 31.94 -28.82
N THR A 720 1.69 32.04 -29.30
CA THR A 720 0.99 33.31 -29.51
C THR A 720 0.21 33.80 -28.28
N GLY A 721 0.26 33.04 -27.18
CA GLY A 721 -0.31 33.44 -25.90
C GLY A 721 0.26 34.75 -25.36
N LYS A 722 -0.51 35.44 -24.54
CA LYS A 722 -0.10 36.67 -23.85
C LYS A 722 0.72 36.29 -22.62
N LEU A 723 1.99 36.69 -22.61
CA LEU A 723 2.85 36.55 -21.43
C LEU A 723 2.53 37.66 -20.43
N LEU A 724 2.24 37.31 -19.19
CA LEU A 724 1.99 38.26 -18.11
C LEU A 724 3.34 38.74 -17.54
N ARG A 725 3.94 39.75 -18.21
CA ARG A 725 5.21 40.37 -17.80
C ARG A 725 4.93 41.55 -16.87
N GLY A 726 5.45 41.47 -15.65
CA GLY A 726 5.50 42.56 -14.68
C GLY A 726 4.19 43.15 -14.18
N GLY A 727 4.30 44.25 -13.46
CA GLY A 727 3.18 44.89 -12.78
C GLY A 727 2.56 44.04 -11.67
N TRP A 728 3.32 43.07 -11.12
CA TRP A 728 2.83 42.24 -10.03
C TRP A 728 2.98 42.96 -8.70
N THR A 729 1.94 42.92 -7.89
CA THR A 729 2.04 43.15 -6.45
C THR A 729 2.04 41.79 -5.77
N LEU A 730 2.99 41.56 -4.86
CA LEU A 730 3.08 40.38 -4.01
C LEU A 730 2.96 40.80 -2.56
N HIS A 731 2.04 40.20 -1.82
CA HIS A 731 2.04 40.24 -0.36
C HIS A 731 1.90 38.82 0.19
N PHE A 732 2.27 38.62 1.45
CA PHE A 732 2.20 37.32 2.09
C PHE A 732 1.01 37.23 3.04
N GLN A 733 0.40 36.05 3.11
CA GLN A 733 -0.71 35.72 4.01
C GLN A 733 -0.41 34.42 4.73
N ASN A 734 -0.81 34.35 6.00
CA ASN A 734 -0.58 33.18 6.86
C ASN A 734 0.89 32.73 6.78
N SER A 735 1.82 33.69 6.79
CA SER A 735 3.25 33.42 6.64
C SER A 735 3.96 33.43 7.97
N ILE A 736 5.03 32.63 8.04
CA ILE A 736 5.96 32.65 9.14
C ILE A 736 7.37 32.83 8.55
N PRO A 737 8.09 33.91 8.92
CA PRO A 737 7.62 35.04 9.75
C PRO A 737 6.47 35.82 9.09
N GLU A 738 5.70 36.56 9.89
CA GLU A 738 4.65 37.46 9.40
C GLU A 738 5.31 38.65 8.67
N LEU A 739 4.77 39.01 7.49
CA LEU A 739 5.28 40.11 6.67
C LEU A 739 4.12 40.98 6.20
N ASP A 740 4.12 42.25 6.60
CA ASP A 740 3.06 43.22 6.26
C ASP A 740 3.32 44.00 4.96
N ASN A 741 4.51 43.87 4.40
CA ASN A 741 4.92 44.65 3.24
C ASN A 741 4.36 44.07 1.93
N ALA A 742 3.85 44.94 1.06
CA ALA A 742 3.61 44.61 -0.34
C ALA A 742 4.88 44.87 -1.16
N TYR A 743 5.24 43.91 -2.01
CA TYR A 743 6.39 43.96 -2.90
C TYR A 743 5.91 44.19 -4.34
N PHE A 744 6.50 45.16 -5.02
CA PHE A 744 6.29 45.33 -6.46
C PHE A 744 7.32 44.49 -7.24
N ILE A 745 6.83 43.65 -8.16
CA ILE A 745 7.62 42.65 -8.88
C ILE A 745 7.37 42.79 -10.39
N ASP A 746 8.36 43.32 -11.11
CA ASP A 746 8.30 43.42 -12.57
C ASP A 746 8.79 42.15 -13.27
N ASP A 747 9.72 41.42 -12.65
CA ASP A 747 10.18 40.12 -13.13
C ASP A 747 9.94 39.09 -12.03
N ILE A 748 9.24 38.00 -12.37
CA ILE A 748 8.97 36.92 -11.43
C ILE A 748 10.28 36.40 -10.84
N LYS A 749 10.37 36.48 -9.51
CA LYS A 749 11.49 35.99 -8.70
C LYS A 749 10.97 34.99 -7.67
N THR A 750 11.79 33.98 -7.41
CA THR A 750 11.58 33.05 -6.31
C THR A 750 11.76 33.78 -4.98
N TRP A 751 10.97 33.41 -3.96
CA TRP A 751 10.87 34.19 -2.72
C TRP A 751 12.23 34.37 -2.04
N GLU A 752 13.10 33.36 -2.09
CA GLU A 752 14.42 33.41 -1.47
C GLU A 752 15.39 34.39 -2.11
N ASN A 753 15.05 34.91 -3.29
CA ASN A 753 15.83 35.91 -4.02
C ASN A 753 15.15 37.30 -4.06
N ILE A 754 14.06 37.50 -3.31
CA ILE A 754 13.42 38.83 -3.20
C ILE A 754 14.20 39.70 -2.21
N ASN A 755 14.36 39.24 -0.96
CA ASN A 755 15.20 39.86 0.08
C ASN A 755 15.41 38.90 1.27
N ASP A 756 16.21 39.32 2.27
CA ASP A 756 16.51 38.48 3.44
C ASP A 756 15.26 38.07 4.25
N SER A 757 14.24 38.93 4.35
CA SER A 757 13.02 38.63 5.13
C SER A 757 12.13 37.54 4.51
N THR A 758 12.25 37.30 3.20
CA THR A 758 11.45 36.32 2.43
C THR A 758 12.18 34.98 2.25
N LYS A 759 13.48 34.94 2.58
CA LYS A 759 14.37 33.79 2.39
C LYS A 759 13.96 32.53 3.14
N ASN A 760 13.51 32.69 4.36
CA ASN A 760 13.20 31.59 5.27
C ASN A 760 11.69 31.39 5.47
N LEU A 761 10.88 31.99 4.59
CA LEU A 761 9.44 32.06 4.76
C LEU A 761 8.77 30.73 4.42
N MET A 762 7.75 30.38 5.21
CA MET A 762 6.70 29.45 4.80
C MET A 762 5.34 30.16 4.82
N GLY A 763 4.44 29.87 3.89
CA GLY A 763 3.12 30.50 3.85
C GLY A 763 2.54 30.61 2.44
N THR A 764 1.66 31.61 2.26
CA THR A 764 1.02 31.91 0.97
C THR A 764 1.45 33.27 0.44
N GLY A 765 2.01 33.31 -0.76
CA GLY A 765 2.24 34.55 -1.51
C GLY A 765 1.06 34.84 -2.44
N VAL A 766 0.46 36.02 -2.31
CA VAL A 766 -0.65 36.48 -3.14
C VAL A 766 -0.13 37.44 -4.19
N TYR A 767 -0.11 36.98 -5.43
CA TYR A 767 0.32 37.74 -6.59
C TYR A 767 -0.89 38.35 -7.29
N GLU A 768 -0.88 39.66 -7.53
CA GLU A 768 -1.92 40.36 -8.29
C GLU A 768 -1.32 41.17 -9.43
N THR A 769 -1.89 41.05 -10.63
CA THR A 769 -1.57 41.92 -11.79
C THR A 769 -2.84 42.27 -12.56
N LYS A 770 -2.71 43.19 -13.52
CA LYS A 770 -3.79 43.63 -14.40
C LYS A 770 -3.42 43.37 -15.87
N LEU A 771 -4.34 42.78 -16.61
CA LEU A 771 -4.21 42.52 -18.04
C LEU A 771 -5.26 43.30 -18.82
N LYS A 772 -4.84 44.13 -19.77
CA LYS A 772 -5.75 44.83 -20.68
C LYS A 772 -5.98 44.01 -21.95
N LEU A 773 -7.25 43.74 -22.27
CA LEU A 773 -7.67 42.98 -23.45
C LEU A 773 -8.58 43.81 -24.35
N THR A 774 -8.39 43.69 -25.66
CA THR A 774 -9.25 44.29 -26.69
C THR A 774 -10.36 43.33 -27.12
N ALA A 775 -11.38 43.82 -27.82
CA ALA A 775 -12.41 42.95 -28.42
C ALA A 775 -11.81 41.91 -29.39
N LYS A 776 -10.77 42.30 -30.15
CA LYS A 776 -10.01 41.39 -31.01
C LYS A 776 -9.28 40.30 -30.21
N ASP A 777 -8.75 40.65 -29.03
CA ASP A 777 -8.11 39.66 -28.17
C ASP A 777 -9.08 38.60 -27.67
N LEU A 778 -10.37 38.91 -27.50
CA LEU A 778 -11.38 37.95 -27.05
C LEU A 778 -12.08 37.19 -28.19
N GLN A 779 -11.88 37.60 -29.45
CA GLN A 779 -12.54 36.98 -30.59
C GLN A 779 -12.11 35.51 -30.83
N GLY A 780 -13.06 34.62 -31.11
CA GLY A 780 -12.79 33.27 -31.65
C GLY A 780 -12.71 32.13 -30.63
N SER A 781 -12.56 32.40 -29.33
CA SER A 781 -12.76 31.40 -28.28
C SER A 781 -13.04 32.07 -26.94
N ASP A 782 -14.10 31.62 -26.27
CA ASP A 782 -14.45 32.05 -24.92
C ASP A 782 -13.75 31.22 -23.84
N THR A 783 -13.07 30.14 -24.24
CA THR A 783 -12.29 29.28 -23.35
C THR A 783 -10.82 29.62 -23.43
N TRP A 784 -10.22 29.83 -22.27
CA TRP A 784 -8.83 30.23 -22.09
C TRP A 784 -8.11 29.27 -21.15
N ALA A 785 -6.79 29.20 -21.30
CA ALA A 785 -5.91 28.47 -20.44
C ALA A 785 -4.86 29.41 -19.85
N ILE A 786 -4.62 29.28 -18.56
CA ILE A 786 -3.52 29.93 -17.84
C ILE A 786 -2.50 28.85 -17.46
N ASN A 787 -1.30 28.97 -18.02
CA ASN A 787 -0.17 28.10 -17.74
C ASN A 787 0.79 28.83 -16.80
N LEU A 788 0.95 28.28 -15.60
CA LEU A 788 1.78 28.86 -14.55
C LEU A 788 3.26 28.46 -14.67
N GLY A 789 3.58 27.49 -15.53
CA GLY A 789 4.92 26.95 -15.70
C GLY A 789 5.41 26.25 -14.44
N ASP A 790 6.47 26.76 -13.80
CA ASP A 790 7.02 26.24 -12.54
C ASP A 790 6.41 26.97 -11.32
N VAL A 791 5.75 26.19 -10.46
CA VAL A 791 5.07 26.63 -9.24
C VAL A 791 5.65 25.87 -8.05
N ARG A 792 5.99 26.60 -6.99
CA ARG A 792 6.55 26.07 -5.74
C ARG A 792 5.63 26.41 -4.56
N GLU A 793 4.62 25.60 -4.25
CA GLU A 793 4.31 24.27 -4.81
C GLU A 793 2.88 24.08 -5.31
N SER A 794 1.92 24.91 -4.91
CA SER A 794 0.55 24.87 -5.42
C SER A 794 -0.03 26.27 -5.52
N ALA A 795 -0.93 26.49 -6.48
CA ALA A 795 -1.44 27.82 -6.79
C ALA A 795 -2.96 27.85 -7.01
N ARG A 796 -3.67 28.67 -6.24
CA ARG A 796 -5.08 29.02 -6.51
C ARG A 796 -5.15 30.21 -7.45
N VAL A 797 -5.91 30.11 -8.52
CA VAL A 797 -6.03 31.16 -9.53
C VAL A 797 -7.43 31.78 -9.52
N TYR A 798 -7.47 33.10 -9.62
CA TYR A 798 -8.69 33.89 -9.74
C TYR A 798 -8.56 34.87 -10.92
N ILE A 799 -9.65 35.01 -11.66
CA ILE A 799 -9.76 35.94 -12.79
C ILE A 799 -10.96 36.84 -12.50
N ASN A 800 -10.72 38.15 -12.41
CA ASN A 800 -11.74 39.12 -12.00
C ASN A 800 -12.43 38.73 -10.67
N ASP A 801 -11.61 38.31 -9.70
CA ASP A 801 -12.01 37.84 -8.36
C ASP A 801 -12.84 36.53 -8.34
N GLU A 802 -13.09 35.92 -9.49
CA GLU A 802 -13.75 34.62 -9.58
C GLU A 802 -12.74 33.48 -9.56
N PHE A 803 -12.96 32.48 -8.70
CA PHE A 803 -12.08 31.31 -8.57
C PHE A 803 -12.13 30.44 -9.83
N VAL A 804 -10.95 30.13 -10.38
CA VAL A 804 -10.78 29.27 -11.55
C VAL A 804 -10.42 27.85 -11.16
N GLY A 805 -9.55 27.66 -10.16
CA GLY A 805 -9.06 26.35 -9.78
C GLY A 805 -7.78 26.40 -8.97
N CYS A 806 -7.32 25.23 -8.52
CA CYS A 806 -6.04 25.05 -7.87
C CYS A 806 -5.13 24.18 -8.75
N ALA A 807 -4.00 24.73 -9.15
CA ALA A 807 -2.94 24.01 -9.84
C ALA A 807 -2.00 23.41 -8.79
N TRP A 808 -2.21 22.15 -8.43
CA TRP A 808 -1.46 21.42 -7.39
C TRP A 808 -0.62 20.26 -7.92
N SER A 809 -0.74 19.94 -9.20
CA SER A 809 0.06 18.93 -9.90
C SER A 809 0.44 19.42 -11.29
N VAL A 810 1.53 18.86 -11.82
CA VAL A 810 1.94 19.09 -13.20
C VAL A 810 0.99 18.41 -14.20
N PRO A 811 0.81 18.98 -15.41
CA PRO A 811 1.20 20.36 -15.76
C PRO A 811 0.33 21.39 -15.02
N TYR A 812 0.93 22.49 -14.55
CA TYR A 812 0.22 23.57 -13.82
C TYR A 812 -0.57 24.48 -14.77
N VAL A 813 -1.55 23.89 -15.46
CA VAL A 813 -2.41 24.55 -16.45
C VAL A 813 -3.86 24.45 -15.99
N LEU A 814 -4.56 25.58 -15.93
CA LEU A 814 -5.99 25.64 -15.63
C LEU A 814 -6.74 26.22 -16.81
N THR A 815 -7.89 25.64 -17.14
CA THR A 815 -8.81 26.14 -18.17
C THR A 815 -10.01 26.82 -17.52
N PHE A 816 -10.53 27.86 -18.17
CA PHE A 816 -11.73 28.56 -17.75
C PHE A 816 -12.46 29.17 -18.95
N THR A 817 -13.76 29.39 -18.81
CA THR A 817 -14.61 29.92 -19.88
C THR A 817 -15.39 31.14 -19.40
N ASN A 818 -15.56 32.15 -20.26
CA ASN A 818 -16.37 33.34 -19.98
C ASN A 818 -15.95 34.16 -18.74
N LYS A 819 -14.66 34.17 -18.38
CA LYS A 819 -14.15 34.94 -17.21
C LYS A 819 -13.43 36.23 -17.57
N LEU A 820 -13.09 36.44 -18.84
CA LEU A 820 -12.37 37.63 -19.31
C LEU A 820 -13.33 38.60 -20.00
N LYS A 821 -13.03 39.90 -19.89
CA LYS A 821 -13.80 41.00 -20.49
C LYS A 821 -12.93 41.97 -21.27
N VAL A 822 -13.53 42.72 -22.18
CA VAL A 822 -12.87 43.84 -22.87
C VAL A 822 -12.47 44.88 -21.82
N GLY A 823 -11.27 45.45 -21.97
CA GLY A 823 -10.68 46.36 -20.99
C GLY A 823 -9.80 45.64 -19.98
N THR A 824 -9.76 46.14 -18.75
CA THR A 824 -8.87 45.65 -17.70
C THR A 824 -9.44 44.41 -17.00
N ASN A 825 -8.62 43.38 -16.88
CA ASN A 825 -8.90 42.16 -16.14
C ASN A 825 -7.91 42.03 -14.98
N LYS A 826 -8.42 41.67 -13.80
CA LYS A 826 -7.59 41.38 -12.62
C LYS A 826 -7.20 39.90 -12.63
N ILE A 827 -5.91 39.62 -12.46
CA ILE A 827 -5.38 38.26 -12.33
C ILE A 827 -4.80 38.14 -10.92
N ARG A 828 -5.30 37.19 -10.13
CA ARG A 828 -4.79 36.92 -8.78
C ARG A 828 -4.37 35.46 -8.68
N ILE A 829 -3.17 35.21 -8.17
CA ILE A 829 -2.60 33.87 -8.02
C ILE A 829 -2.05 33.75 -6.60
N GLU A 830 -2.60 32.84 -5.82
CA GLU A 830 -2.21 32.60 -4.44
C GLU A 830 -1.36 31.32 -4.40
N VAL A 831 -0.05 31.45 -4.19
CA VAL A 831 0.90 30.34 -4.19
C VAL A 831 1.28 29.95 -2.77
N THR A 832 1.12 28.67 -2.42
CA THR A 832 1.54 28.11 -1.12
C THR A 832 2.84 27.33 -1.28
N ASN A 833 3.89 27.65 -0.50
CA ASN A 833 5.16 26.90 -0.50
C ASN A 833 5.18 25.82 0.60
N LEU A 834 6.34 25.17 0.78
CA LEU A 834 6.56 24.16 1.82
C LEU A 834 7.24 24.74 3.07
N PRO A 835 7.16 24.05 4.22
CA PRO A 835 7.82 24.50 5.45
C PRO A 835 9.35 24.38 5.45
N ALA A 836 9.96 23.80 4.42
CA ALA A 836 11.39 23.48 4.36
C ALA A 836 12.32 24.65 4.70
N ASN A 837 12.00 25.86 4.24
CA ASN A 837 12.82 27.04 4.47
C ASN A 837 12.76 27.50 5.93
N HIS A 838 11.57 27.48 6.53
CA HIS A 838 11.36 27.90 7.90
C HIS A 838 11.94 26.88 8.90
N ILE A 839 11.71 25.58 8.69
CA ILE A 839 12.23 24.53 9.58
C ILE A 839 13.77 24.50 9.58
N ALA A 840 14.40 24.74 8.43
CA ALA A 840 15.86 24.81 8.34
C ALA A 840 16.40 26.02 9.13
N GLN A 841 15.68 27.14 9.13
CA GLN A 841 16.06 28.31 9.92
C GLN A 841 15.90 28.05 11.42
N MET A 842 14.80 27.43 11.86
CA MET A 842 14.61 27.03 13.26
C MET A 842 15.75 26.14 13.77
N ASP A 843 16.26 25.24 12.94
CA ASP A 843 17.41 24.41 13.29
C ASP A 843 18.71 25.20 13.44
N ARG A 844 18.94 26.22 12.60
CA ARG A 844 20.08 27.14 12.75
C ARG A 844 19.98 27.97 14.02
N ASP A 845 18.75 28.36 14.37
CA ASP A 845 18.47 29.13 15.59
C ASP A 845 18.48 28.25 16.85
N GLY A 846 18.64 26.93 16.70
CA GLY A 846 18.76 25.98 17.81
C GLY A 846 17.43 25.57 18.46
N VAL A 847 16.30 25.87 17.83
CA VAL A 847 14.95 25.57 18.36
C VAL A 847 14.76 24.06 18.53
N LYS A 848 14.34 23.64 19.72
CA LYS A 848 14.18 22.21 20.08
C LYS A 848 12.78 21.69 19.76
N TRP A 849 12.49 21.49 18.47
CA TRP A 849 11.18 20.98 18.04
C TRP A 849 11.12 19.45 17.86
N ARG A 850 12.27 18.78 17.73
CA ARG A 850 12.38 17.31 17.63
C ARG A 850 12.23 16.66 19.01
N LYS A 851 11.00 16.48 19.49
CA LYS A 851 10.70 15.99 20.85
C LYS A 851 10.11 14.58 20.94
N MET A 852 10.14 13.77 19.90
CA MET A 852 9.54 12.43 19.87
C MET A 852 10.52 11.40 20.47
N LYS A 853 10.06 10.48 21.35
CA LYS A 853 10.95 9.63 22.18
C LYS A 853 11.82 8.64 21.38
N ASP A 854 11.29 8.01 20.32
CA ASP A 854 12.01 6.96 19.57
C ASP A 854 12.58 7.50 18.24
N ILE A 855 12.14 6.95 17.10
CA ILE A 855 12.54 7.40 15.79
C ILE A 855 11.83 8.72 15.51
N ASN A 856 12.54 9.79 15.78
CA ASN A 856 12.08 11.15 15.62
C ASN A 856 12.12 11.51 14.13
N ILE A 857 12.91 12.50 13.73
CA ILE A 857 13.15 12.78 12.32
C ILE A 857 14.47 12.15 11.86
N VAL A 858 14.42 11.44 10.73
CA VAL A 858 15.57 10.78 10.10
C VAL A 858 15.78 11.26 8.68
N ASP A 859 17.01 11.11 8.19
CA ASP A 859 17.37 11.33 6.78
C ASP A 859 16.96 10.14 5.90
N ILE A 860 17.26 10.24 4.60
CA ILE A 860 16.99 9.19 3.61
C ILE A 860 17.72 7.85 3.89
N ASN A 861 18.73 7.86 4.77
CA ASN A 861 19.51 6.70 5.20
C ASN A 861 19.08 6.19 6.59
N TYR A 862 17.96 6.68 7.11
CA TYR A 862 17.42 6.30 8.41
C TYR A 862 18.29 6.73 9.60
N LYS A 863 19.07 7.80 9.44
CA LYS A 863 19.92 8.37 10.50
C LYS A 863 19.31 9.65 11.04
N ARG A 864 19.38 9.83 12.37
CA ARG A 864 18.98 11.08 13.03
C ARG A 864 19.81 12.23 12.46
N THR A 865 19.16 13.32 12.08
CA THR A 865 19.81 14.49 11.47
C THR A 865 19.14 15.81 11.85
N THR A 866 19.79 16.92 11.51
CA THR A 866 19.20 18.26 11.49
C THR A 866 19.07 18.78 10.07
N TYR A 867 18.33 19.88 9.90
CA TYR A 867 18.10 20.56 8.62
C TYR A 867 18.83 21.91 8.54
N ALA A 868 19.71 22.23 9.50
CA ALA A 868 20.44 23.51 9.55
C ALA A 868 21.26 23.77 8.27
N ASP A 869 21.79 22.71 7.65
CA ASP A 869 22.61 22.79 6.43
C ASP A 869 21.80 22.93 5.14
N TRP A 870 20.47 22.89 5.20
CA TRP A 870 19.64 23.02 4.00
C TRP A 870 19.67 24.44 3.44
N LYS A 871 20.22 24.62 2.25
CA LYS A 871 20.04 25.87 1.51
C LYS A 871 18.53 26.14 1.29
N PRO A 872 18.09 27.41 1.35
CA PRO A 872 16.73 27.77 1.00
C PRO A 872 16.33 27.20 -0.36
N VAL A 873 15.15 26.60 -0.42
CA VAL A 873 14.57 26.04 -1.64
C VAL A 873 13.72 27.09 -2.35
N PRO A 874 13.67 27.04 -3.70
CA PRO A 874 12.80 27.92 -4.48
C PRO A 874 11.35 27.88 -4.03
N SER A 875 10.74 29.05 -3.88
CA SER A 875 9.33 29.21 -3.47
C SER A 875 8.59 30.23 -4.36
N GLY A 876 7.27 30.07 -4.50
CA GLY A 876 6.42 31.00 -5.25
C GLY A 876 6.27 30.67 -6.74
N LEU A 877 6.00 31.71 -7.55
CA LEU A 877 6.04 31.61 -9.01
C LEU A 877 7.49 31.61 -9.47
N ASN A 878 7.90 30.59 -10.22
CA ASN A 878 9.29 30.37 -10.64
C ASN A 878 9.48 30.60 -12.16
N SER A 879 8.41 30.94 -12.87
CA SER A 879 8.44 31.21 -14.30
C SER A 879 7.36 32.20 -14.70
N ASN A 880 7.49 32.75 -15.92
CA ASN A 880 6.50 33.66 -16.47
C ASN A 880 5.19 32.92 -16.79
N ILE A 881 4.07 33.59 -16.53
CA ILE A 881 2.73 33.04 -16.75
C ILE A 881 2.27 33.33 -18.17
N LEU A 882 1.72 32.30 -18.82
CA LEU A 882 1.20 32.39 -20.18
C LEU A 882 -0.31 32.22 -20.18
N LEU A 883 -1.02 33.18 -20.78
CA LEU A 883 -2.46 33.13 -20.99
C LEU A 883 -2.78 32.97 -22.48
N TYR A 884 -3.52 31.95 -22.86
CA TYR A 884 -3.82 31.66 -24.26
C TYR A 884 -5.23 31.10 -24.47
N LYS A 885 -5.73 31.21 -25.70
CA LYS A 885 -7.04 30.65 -26.09
C LYS A 885 -6.93 29.13 -26.25
N VAL A 886 -7.89 28.41 -25.70
CA VAL A 886 -8.07 26.98 -25.97
C VAL A 886 -8.81 26.86 -27.30
N LYS A 887 -8.23 26.13 -28.25
CA LYS A 887 -8.79 25.95 -29.60
C LYS A 887 -9.78 24.80 -29.58
#